data_AF-A0A0S2TB35-F1
#
_entry.id   AF-A0A0S2TB35-F1
#
_cell.length_a   1.000
_cell.length_b   1.000
_cell.length_c   1.000
_cell.angle_alpha   90.00
_cell.angle_beta   90.00
_cell.angle_gamma   90.00
#
_symmetry.space_group_name_H-M   'P 1'
#
loop_
_entity.id
_entity.type
_entity.pdbx_description
1 polymer ?
#
loop_
_entity_poly.entity_id
_entity_poly.type
_entity_poly.pdbx_seq_one_letter_code
_entity_poly.pdbx_strand_id
1 'polypeptide(L)'
;MEEDLFKQQMRAFDRWKADLIQVIQDYHHWLESNGKGTADINVRLFDVIESLKSDQLTVAFVAEFSRGKTELINAIFFADYKRRLLPSEAGRTTMCPTELFYDHEVDQAYIRMLPIETRLQDTSISELKKDPDQWKTINLDVNSPDQMIEAMKQVVATKRVPLQDAMDLGLYSDDTPRRRRTDDPPPAEIEVPEWRHCMISFPHPLLQQGLAILDTPGLNALGTEPELTYNMLPNAHAVLFILAADTGVTRSDLDVWEYYIKQHRRSDDKGLVAALNKIDTLWDEMKSEDEVAASIEAQQREVANALSIDTGGVFPVSAQKALLAKTKEDQVLLEKSRLMDLERYLANEIIPAKQGLIRDNVVGEIGDLIKINRNSIATRYKQLKSQLNDLKSASGKNTTLIQHLMRKAREKQAAYNNNMEYFQSSRRTLNQQAKLLLNELSLKKFDNVAGTARKQMTDSWTTAGLKTGMKTLFDGIRDTMQVATRHADETHQQIISIYQKFEKETELQALDPKPFSTDKYDIEMQRLYDQAEEFRSSPVTTMTEQSFVVKKFFISLVSHARDIFFQANQEAETWFKDIMIPLAKHVTEHKQLLEQHMETLYKINESKDNIASKTAELEGQCRKLAEQYAALDGLLKKLQSPIGRAADDSNAQQAASG
;
A
#
# COMPACT_ATOMS: atom_id res chain seq x y z
N MET A 1 16.07 -6.33 32.22
CA MET A 1 16.14 -6.21 30.75
C MET A 1 14.73 -6.00 30.26
N GLU A 2 14.31 -4.75 30.11
CA GLU A 2 13.11 -4.47 29.30
C GLU A 2 13.47 -4.87 27.87
N GLU A 3 12.73 -5.81 27.31
CA GLU A 3 12.80 -6.10 25.88
C GLU A 3 12.53 -4.78 25.13
N ASP A 4 13.31 -4.52 24.08
CA ASP A 4 13.15 -3.36 23.22
C ASP A 4 11.69 -3.23 22.77
N LEU A 5 11.02 -2.16 23.21
CA LEU A 5 9.58 -1.91 22.99
C LEU A 5 9.22 -2.01 21.51
N PHE A 6 10.12 -1.56 20.62
CA PHE A 6 9.90 -1.63 19.18
C PHE A 6 9.81 -3.07 18.69
N LYS A 7 10.70 -3.96 19.16
CA LYS A 7 10.67 -5.39 18.82
C LYS A 7 9.40 -6.06 19.32
N GLN A 8 8.95 -5.72 20.53
CA GLN A 8 7.72 -6.29 21.08
C GLN A 8 6.49 -5.89 20.26
N GLN A 9 6.39 -4.61 19.87
CA GLN A 9 5.28 -4.14 19.05
C GLN A 9 5.34 -4.71 17.63
N MET A 10 6.53 -4.87 17.05
CA MET A 10 6.67 -5.50 15.74
C MET A 10 6.23 -6.97 15.75
N ARG A 11 6.57 -7.74 16.80
CA ARG A 11 6.06 -9.10 17.01
C ARG A 11 4.54 -9.15 17.18
N ALA A 12 3.98 -8.22 17.95
CA ALA A 12 2.53 -8.13 18.13
C ALA A 12 1.81 -7.81 16.80
N PHE A 13 2.41 -6.92 16.01
CA PHE A 13 1.91 -6.58 14.67
C PHE A 13 1.96 -7.78 13.71
N ASP A 14 3.06 -8.53 13.69
CA ASP A 14 3.20 -9.74 12.87
C ASP A 14 2.18 -10.82 13.25
N ARG A 15 2.01 -11.10 14.55
CA ARG A 15 0.94 -12.00 15.04
C ARG A 15 -0.44 -11.54 14.60
N TRP A 16 -0.73 -10.25 14.72
CA TRP A 16 -2.02 -9.72 14.29
C TRP A 16 -2.27 -9.90 12.78
N LYS A 17 -1.24 -9.74 11.94
CA LYS A 17 -1.34 -10.07 10.51
C LYS A 17 -1.64 -11.56 10.30
N ALA A 18 -0.96 -12.45 11.03
CA ALA A 18 -1.22 -13.89 10.96
C ALA A 18 -2.66 -14.26 11.39
N ASP A 19 -3.17 -13.64 12.46
CA ASP A 19 -4.55 -13.83 12.91
C ASP A 19 -5.57 -13.34 11.87
N LEU A 20 -5.31 -12.20 11.22
CA LEU A 20 -6.14 -11.73 10.12
C LEU A 20 -6.16 -12.70 8.94
N ILE A 21 -4.99 -13.19 8.53
CA ILE A 21 -4.88 -14.20 7.46
C ILE A 21 -5.69 -15.44 7.83
N GLN A 22 -5.61 -15.91 9.08
CA GLN A 22 -6.38 -17.04 9.55
C GLN A 22 -7.89 -16.78 9.50
N VAL A 23 -8.36 -15.59 9.86
CA VAL A 23 -9.78 -15.22 9.76
C VAL A 23 -10.26 -15.23 8.30
N ILE A 24 -9.43 -14.77 7.36
CA ILE A 24 -9.75 -14.78 5.92
C ILE A 24 -9.78 -16.23 5.40
N GLN A 25 -8.86 -17.09 5.84
CA GLN A 25 -8.85 -18.51 5.51
C GLN A 25 -10.05 -19.26 6.09
N ASP A 26 -10.45 -18.97 7.33
CA ASP A 26 -11.65 -19.52 7.96
C ASP A 26 -12.91 -19.11 7.18
N TYR A 27 -12.97 -17.87 6.69
CA TYR A 27 -14.06 -17.40 5.84
C TYR A 27 -14.06 -18.09 4.47
N HIS A 28 -12.89 -18.28 3.85
CA HIS A 28 -12.75 -19.06 2.62
C HIS A 28 -13.27 -20.50 2.81
N HIS A 29 -12.87 -21.17 3.89
CA HIS A 29 -13.35 -22.52 4.20
C HIS A 29 -14.87 -22.56 4.44
N TRP A 30 -15.42 -21.53 5.09
CA TRP A 30 -16.87 -21.39 5.26
C TRP A 30 -17.59 -21.24 3.92
N LEU A 31 -17.04 -20.47 2.97
CA LEU A 31 -17.63 -20.31 1.64
C LEU A 31 -17.68 -21.65 0.89
N GLU A 32 -16.57 -22.39 0.87
CA GLU A 32 -16.47 -23.70 0.23
C GLU A 32 -17.44 -24.72 0.84
N SER A 33 -17.45 -24.83 2.17
CA SER A 33 -18.33 -25.77 2.91
C SER A 33 -19.83 -25.51 2.70
N ASN A 34 -20.19 -24.27 2.33
CA ASN A 34 -21.57 -23.86 2.11
C ASN A 34 -21.93 -23.67 0.63
N GLY A 35 -21.04 -24.06 -0.31
CA GLY A 35 -21.28 -23.94 -1.75
C GLY A 35 -21.45 -22.49 -2.22
N LYS A 36 -20.80 -21.56 -1.51
CA LYS A 36 -20.82 -20.12 -1.77
C LYS A 36 -19.49 -19.59 -2.32
N GLY A 37 -18.46 -20.44 -2.39
CA GLY A 37 -17.21 -20.14 -3.08
C GLY A 37 -17.44 -19.95 -4.58
N THR A 38 -16.95 -18.85 -5.12
CA THR A 38 -16.87 -18.61 -6.57
C THR A 38 -15.40 -18.40 -6.92
N ALA A 39 -15.01 -18.71 -8.16
CA ALA A 39 -13.63 -18.50 -8.61
C ALA A 39 -13.16 -17.05 -8.38
N ASP A 40 -14.04 -16.08 -8.62
CA ASP A 40 -13.77 -14.66 -8.40
C ASP A 40 -13.50 -14.31 -6.92
N ILE A 41 -14.37 -14.77 -6.01
CA ILE A 41 -14.18 -14.54 -4.57
C ILE A 41 -12.89 -15.24 -4.09
N ASN A 42 -12.59 -16.43 -4.59
CA ASN A 42 -11.40 -17.18 -4.18
C ASN A 42 -10.11 -16.49 -4.64
N VAL A 43 -10.07 -15.96 -5.87
CA VAL A 43 -8.94 -15.14 -6.34
C VAL A 43 -8.80 -13.89 -5.48
N ARG A 44 -9.90 -13.19 -5.22
CA ARG A 44 -9.88 -11.98 -4.38
C ARG A 44 -9.38 -12.25 -2.95
N LEU A 45 -9.83 -13.34 -2.32
CA LEU A 45 -9.36 -13.75 -0.99
C LEU A 45 -7.88 -14.12 -1.01
N PHE A 46 -7.42 -14.79 -2.07
CA PHE A 46 -6.02 -15.11 -2.27
C PHE A 46 -5.17 -13.85 -2.40
N ASP A 47 -5.58 -12.89 -3.23
CA ASP A 47 -4.86 -11.63 -3.45
C ASP A 47 -4.73 -10.82 -2.14
N VAL A 48 -5.79 -10.76 -1.33
CA VAL A 48 -5.75 -10.10 -0.01
C VAL A 48 -4.77 -10.82 0.93
N ILE A 49 -4.76 -12.15 0.94
CA ILE A 49 -3.83 -12.94 1.76
C ILE A 49 -2.38 -12.72 1.31
N GLU A 50 -2.10 -12.74 0.01
CA GLU A 50 -0.74 -12.53 -0.52
C GLU A 50 -0.26 -11.09 -0.28
N SER A 51 -1.15 -10.11 -0.40
CA SER A 51 -0.88 -8.72 -0.02
C SER A 51 -0.52 -8.60 1.47
N LEU A 52 -1.25 -9.27 2.36
CA LEU A 52 -0.96 -9.26 3.80
C LEU A 52 0.36 -9.95 4.16
N LYS A 53 0.72 -11.02 3.45
CA LYS A 53 2.00 -11.73 3.63
C LYS A 53 3.19 -10.92 3.15
N SER A 54 3.05 -10.26 2.00
CA SER A 54 4.11 -9.44 1.40
C SER A 54 4.19 -8.02 1.99
N ASP A 55 3.21 -7.60 2.79
CA ASP A 55 3.18 -6.27 3.40
C ASP A 55 4.35 -6.02 4.36
N GLN A 56 5.08 -4.95 4.08
CA GLN A 56 6.23 -4.50 4.85
C GLN A 56 6.04 -3.09 5.41
N LEU A 57 6.59 -2.87 6.60
CA LEU A 57 6.76 -1.56 7.22
C LEU A 57 8.09 -0.94 6.76
N THR A 58 8.04 -0.13 5.70
CA THR A 58 9.21 0.61 5.21
C THR A 58 9.53 1.86 6.04
N VAL A 59 10.73 1.95 6.60
CA VAL A 59 11.30 3.14 7.26
C VAL A 59 12.48 3.66 6.43
N ALA A 60 12.37 4.90 5.95
CA ALA A 60 13.40 5.54 5.12
C ALA A 60 14.33 6.44 5.95
N PHE A 61 15.63 6.34 5.68
CA PHE A 61 16.67 7.11 6.36
C PHE A 61 17.29 8.09 5.36
N VAL A 62 17.13 9.39 5.61
CA VAL A 62 17.59 10.46 4.73
C VAL A 62 18.57 11.36 5.46
N ALA A 63 19.74 11.57 4.89
CA ALA A 63 20.77 12.39 5.51
C ALA A 63 21.76 12.94 4.49
N GLU A 64 22.37 14.09 4.80
CA GLU A 64 23.59 14.49 4.12
C GLU A 64 24.79 13.62 4.55
N PHE A 65 25.90 13.75 3.81
CA PHE A 65 27.16 13.11 4.12
C PHE A 65 27.59 13.33 5.58
N SER A 66 28.11 12.26 6.21
CA SER A 66 28.70 12.30 7.55
C SER A 66 27.80 12.77 8.70
N ARG A 67 26.47 12.62 8.56
CA ARG A 67 25.50 12.83 9.65
C ARG A 67 25.30 11.60 10.57
N GLY A 68 25.93 10.46 10.25
CA GLY A 68 25.88 9.24 11.07
C GLY A 68 24.65 8.36 10.84
N LYS A 69 24.05 8.44 9.65
CA LYS A 69 22.89 7.65 9.22
C LYS A 69 23.07 6.14 9.39
N THR A 70 24.15 5.59 8.84
CA THR A 70 24.43 4.15 8.91
C THR A 70 24.65 3.67 10.34
N GLU A 71 25.27 4.50 11.19
CA GLU A 71 25.44 4.20 12.61
C GLU A 71 24.10 4.19 13.35
N LEU A 72 23.18 5.09 13.01
CA LEU A 72 21.84 5.13 13.60
C LEU A 72 21.01 3.91 13.22
N ILE A 73 21.07 3.48 11.95
CA ILE A 73 20.44 2.23 11.48
C ILE A 73 20.97 1.03 12.29
N ASN A 74 22.30 0.93 12.44
CA ASN A 74 22.92 -0.12 13.24
C ASN A 74 22.47 -0.07 14.72
N ALA A 75 22.36 1.12 15.32
CA ALA A 75 22.00 1.29 16.73
C ALA A 75 20.52 0.95 17.03
N ILE A 76 19.60 1.31 16.13
CA ILE A 76 18.16 1.03 16.29
C ILE A 76 17.89 -0.44 16.04
N PHE A 77 18.32 -0.97 14.88
CA PHE A 77 17.83 -2.27 14.43
C PHE A 77 18.80 -3.44 14.61
N PHE A 78 20.11 -3.20 14.64
CA PHE A 78 21.11 -4.28 14.52
C PHE A 78 22.06 -4.39 15.72
N ALA A 79 21.80 -3.68 16.82
CA ALA A 79 22.67 -3.68 17.98
C ALA A 79 22.83 -5.08 18.64
N ASP A 80 21.80 -5.93 18.57
CA ASP A 80 21.84 -7.30 19.10
C ASP A 80 22.87 -8.19 18.41
N TYR A 81 23.24 -7.86 17.16
CA TYR A 81 24.28 -8.59 16.42
C TYR A 81 25.70 -8.27 16.93
N LYS A 82 25.82 -7.38 17.93
CA LYS A 82 27.06 -6.96 18.61
C LYS A 82 28.16 -6.46 17.66
N ARG A 83 27.82 -6.17 16.40
CA ARG A 83 28.71 -5.75 15.31
C ARG A 83 27.95 -4.82 14.36
N ARG A 84 28.70 -4.02 13.58
CA ARG A 84 28.15 -3.16 12.54
C ARG A 84 27.87 -4.00 11.30
N LEU A 85 26.59 -4.16 10.96
CA LEU A 85 26.16 -4.92 9.78
C LEU A 85 26.41 -4.12 8.50
N LEU A 86 26.00 -2.85 8.51
CA LEU A 86 26.27 -1.92 7.41
C LEU A 86 27.60 -1.17 7.61
N PRO A 87 28.36 -0.87 6.53
CA PRO A 87 29.65 -0.19 6.65
C PRO A 87 29.51 1.21 7.26
N SER A 88 30.16 1.47 8.40
CA SER A 88 30.15 2.80 9.08
C SER A 88 31.51 3.51 9.07
N GLU A 89 32.46 3.11 8.22
CA GLU A 89 33.79 3.74 8.17
C GLU A 89 33.74 5.21 7.74
N ALA A 90 34.76 5.99 8.11
CA ALA A 90 34.84 7.41 7.78
C ALA A 90 34.91 7.61 6.26
N GLY A 91 33.85 8.18 5.68
CA GLY A 91 33.71 8.28 4.22
C GLY A 91 32.25 8.16 3.79
N ARG A 92 32.00 7.97 2.50
CA ARG A 92 30.63 7.80 1.97
C ARG A 92 30.22 6.36 2.25
N THR A 93 29.41 6.17 3.29
CA THR A 93 28.96 4.85 3.75
C THR A 93 27.83 4.25 2.91
N THR A 94 27.22 5.05 2.03
CA THR A 94 26.15 4.63 1.13
C THR A 94 26.33 5.36 -0.21
N MET A 95 26.63 4.62 -1.28
CA MET A 95 26.84 5.18 -2.63
C MET A 95 25.58 5.09 -3.51
N CYS A 96 24.68 4.15 -3.23
CA CYS A 96 23.43 3.96 -3.94
C CYS A 96 22.27 3.69 -2.96
N PRO A 97 21.02 3.88 -3.38
CA PRO A 97 19.86 3.55 -2.57
C PRO A 97 19.87 2.05 -2.26
N THR A 98 19.68 1.71 -0.98
CA THR A 98 19.80 0.34 -0.50
C THR A 98 18.56 -0.03 0.32
N GLU A 99 17.88 -1.10 -0.06
CA GLU A 99 16.76 -1.68 0.68
C GLU A 99 17.23 -2.88 1.48
N LEU A 100 16.95 -2.89 2.77
CA LEU A 100 17.27 -3.99 3.68
C LEU A 100 15.98 -4.57 4.26
N PHE A 101 15.70 -5.82 3.94
CA PHE A 101 14.45 -6.51 4.26
C PHE A 101 14.72 -8.02 4.43
N TYR A 102 13.66 -8.82 4.59
CA TYR A 102 13.74 -10.26 4.50
C TYR A 102 12.86 -10.77 3.35
N ASP A 103 13.47 -11.49 2.40
CA ASP A 103 12.74 -12.11 1.30
C ASP A 103 12.16 -13.46 1.76
N HIS A 104 10.85 -13.47 2.05
CA HIS A 104 10.12 -14.68 2.45
C HIS A 104 9.83 -15.64 1.29
N GLU A 105 9.93 -15.21 0.03
CA GLU A 105 9.71 -16.07 -1.12
C GLU A 105 10.95 -16.93 -1.41
N VAL A 106 12.13 -16.32 -1.34
CA VAL A 106 13.41 -17.00 -1.58
C VAL A 106 13.95 -17.66 -0.31
N ASP A 107 13.62 -17.13 0.87
CA ASP A 107 14.05 -17.63 2.19
C ASP A 107 15.58 -17.76 2.32
N GLN A 108 16.32 -16.83 1.72
CA GLN A 108 17.79 -16.82 1.71
C GLN A 108 18.35 -15.42 1.95
N ALA A 109 19.56 -15.38 2.50
CA ALA A 109 20.33 -14.16 2.68
C ALA A 109 21.14 -13.84 1.41
N TYR A 110 20.97 -12.65 0.85
CA TYR A 110 21.66 -12.25 -0.38
C TYR A 110 21.78 -10.72 -0.49
N ILE A 111 22.67 -10.28 -1.37
CA ILE A 111 22.75 -8.91 -1.90
C ILE A 111 22.51 -8.99 -3.41
N ARG A 112 21.47 -8.32 -3.88
CA ARG A 112 21.20 -8.07 -5.30
C ARG A 112 21.57 -6.64 -5.61
N MET A 113 22.39 -6.44 -6.65
CA MET A 113 22.88 -5.13 -7.05
C MET A 113 22.56 -4.89 -8.52
N LEU A 114 21.95 -3.75 -8.79
CA LEU A 114 21.56 -3.33 -10.12
C LEU A 114 22.70 -2.49 -10.72
N PRO A 115 23.32 -2.87 -11.85
CA PRO A 115 24.41 -2.11 -12.46
C PRO A 115 24.02 -0.65 -12.74
N ILE A 116 24.94 0.30 -12.54
CA ILE A 116 24.66 1.74 -12.76
C ILE A 116 24.29 2.05 -14.22
N GLU A 117 24.77 1.27 -15.18
CA GLU A 117 24.46 1.38 -16.61
C GLU A 117 22.97 1.24 -16.93
N THR A 118 22.20 0.60 -16.06
CA THR A 118 20.73 0.50 -16.20
C THR A 118 20.07 1.88 -16.23
N ARG A 119 20.73 2.95 -15.75
CA ARG A 119 20.27 4.33 -15.89
C ARG A 119 20.19 4.80 -17.35
N LEU A 120 20.89 4.13 -18.28
CA LEU A 120 20.79 4.39 -19.72
C LEU A 120 19.52 3.79 -20.34
N GLN A 121 18.90 2.82 -19.68
CA GLN A 121 17.62 2.23 -20.11
C GLN A 121 16.44 3.13 -19.75
N ASP A 122 15.30 2.94 -20.42
CA ASP A 122 14.04 3.66 -20.14
C ASP A 122 13.14 2.93 -19.13
N THR A 123 13.69 1.91 -18.46
CA THR A 123 12.97 1.02 -17.53
C THR A 123 13.13 1.50 -16.09
N SER A 124 12.03 1.48 -15.34
CA SER A 124 12.05 1.89 -13.93
C SER A 124 12.70 0.83 -13.03
N ILE A 125 13.23 1.21 -11.86
CA ILE A 125 13.71 0.27 -10.84
C ILE A 125 12.59 -0.69 -10.43
N SER A 126 11.36 -0.20 -10.33
CA SER A 126 10.20 -1.02 -9.95
C SER A 126 9.89 -2.13 -10.97
N GLU A 127 10.10 -1.86 -12.27
CA GLU A 127 10.01 -2.87 -13.32
C GLU A 127 11.24 -3.79 -13.31
N LEU A 128 12.45 -3.24 -13.15
CA LEU A 128 13.70 -4.02 -13.09
C LEU A 128 13.73 -4.98 -11.90
N LYS A 129 13.06 -4.66 -10.77
CA LYS A 129 12.90 -5.59 -9.64
C LYS A 129 12.17 -6.89 -10.01
N LYS A 130 11.34 -6.87 -11.07
CA LYS A 130 10.61 -8.04 -11.56
C LYS A 130 11.42 -8.88 -12.56
N ASP A 131 12.60 -8.42 -12.96
CA ASP A 131 13.50 -9.10 -13.89
C ASP A 131 14.83 -9.47 -13.19
N PRO A 132 14.94 -10.68 -12.61
CA PRO A 132 16.13 -11.11 -11.89
C PRO A 132 17.42 -11.11 -12.73
N ASP A 133 17.32 -11.23 -14.06
CA ASP A 133 18.49 -11.34 -14.95
C ASP A 133 19.28 -10.02 -15.05
N GLN A 134 18.65 -8.89 -14.69
CA GLN A 134 19.32 -7.58 -14.64
C GLN A 134 20.18 -7.39 -13.38
N TRP A 135 20.07 -8.29 -12.39
CA TRP A 135 20.69 -8.13 -11.08
C TRP A 135 21.92 -9.02 -10.91
N LYS A 136 23.00 -8.43 -10.39
CA LYS A 136 24.14 -9.20 -9.89
C LYS A 136 23.82 -9.66 -8.46
N THR A 137 23.77 -10.97 -8.25
CA THR A 137 23.46 -11.56 -6.94
C THR A 137 24.70 -12.10 -6.25
N ILE A 138 24.89 -11.77 -4.98
CA ILE A 138 25.88 -12.36 -4.07
C ILE A 138 25.12 -13.02 -2.92
N ASN A 139 25.32 -14.32 -2.72
CA ASN A 139 24.74 -15.01 -1.56
C ASN A 139 25.53 -14.67 -0.30
N LEU A 140 24.81 -14.39 0.79
CA LEU A 140 25.42 -14.07 2.07
C LEU A 140 25.50 -15.32 2.95
N ASP A 141 26.71 -15.67 3.39
CA ASP A 141 26.88 -16.68 4.43
C ASP A 141 26.73 -16.03 5.82
N VAL A 142 25.58 -16.26 6.44
CA VAL A 142 25.27 -15.74 7.78
C VAL A 142 26.11 -16.36 8.89
N ASN A 143 26.76 -17.50 8.62
CA ASN A 143 27.64 -18.17 9.57
C ASN A 143 29.08 -17.64 9.49
N SER A 144 29.41 -16.81 8.49
CA SER A 144 30.75 -16.29 8.25
C SER A 144 30.75 -14.75 8.29
N PRO A 145 30.99 -14.15 9.47
CA PRO A 145 30.97 -12.70 9.64
C PRO A 145 31.93 -11.94 8.72
N ASP A 146 33.12 -12.50 8.45
CA ASP A 146 34.12 -11.85 7.60
C ASP A 146 33.67 -11.82 6.13
N GLN A 147 33.04 -12.90 5.65
CA GLN A 147 32.46 -12.94 4.30
C GLN A 147 31.28 -11.98 4.18
N MET A 148 30.45 -11.88 5.22
CA MET A 148 29.33 -10.94 5.26
C MET A 148 29.81 -9.49 5.17
N ILE A 149 30.82 -9.10 5.94
CA ILE A 149 31.39 -7.75 5.89
C ILE A 149 31.96 -7.47 4.49
N GLU A 150 32.70 -8.42 3.92
CA GLU A 150 33.29 -8.25 2.58
C GLU A 150 32.22 -8.13 1.48
N ALA A 151 31.13 -8.90 1.59
CA ALA A 151 29.99 -8.77 0.69
C ALA A 151 29.29 -7.42 0.84
N MET A 152 29.10 -6.92 2.09
CA MET A 152 28.48 -5.62 2.36
C MET A 152 29.31 -4.44 1.84
N LYS A 153 30.64 -4.59 1.68
CA LYS A 153 31.48 -3.56 1.04
C LYS A 153 31.14 -3.36 -0.44
N GLN A 154 30.52 -4.34 -1.11
CA GLN A 154 30.10 -4.17 -2.51
C GLN A 154 29.04 -3.06 -2.67
N VAL A 155 28.23 -2.81 -1.64
CA VAL A 155 27.19 -1.77 -1.65
C VAL A 155 27.77 -0.36 -1.77
N VAL A 156 29.01 -0.16 -1.31
CA VAL A 156 29.74 1.12 -1.41
C VAL A 156 30.74 1.14 -2.57
N ALA A 157 30.72 0.13 -3.44
CA ALA A 157 31.66 0.04 -4.56
C ALA A 157 31.46 1.18 -5.56
N THR A 158 32.59 1.66 -6.07
CA THR A 158 32.68 2.74 -7.03
C THR A 158 33.54 2.31 -8.21
N LYS A 159 33.32 2.95 -9.34
CA LYS A 159 34.16 2.81 -10.53
C LYS A 159 34.50 4.17 -11.11
N ARG A 160 35.61 4.25 -11.83
CA ARG A 160 35.98 5.44 -12.60
C ARG A 160 35.46 5.30 -14.02
N VAL A 161 34.82 6.34 -14.50
CA VAL A 161 34.30 6.42 -15.87
C VAL A 161 34.73 7.72 -16.52
N PRO A 162 34.87 7.77 -17.86
CA PRO A 162 35.02 9.01 -18.60
C PRO A 162 33.94 10.03 -18.24
N LEU A 163 34.29 11.31 -18.31
CA LEU A 163 33.34 12.39 -17.98
C LEU A 163 32.05 12.33 -18.81
N GLN A 164 32.16 11.97 -20.09
CA GLN A 164 31.00 11.83 -20.99
C GLN A 164 30.04 10.75 -20.49
N ASP A 165 30.56 9.59 -20.12
CA ASP A 165 29.73 8.49 -19.61
C ASP A 165 29.01 8.88 -18.31
N ALA A 166 29.68 9.65 -17.43
CA ALA A 166 29.05 10.16 -16.21
C ALA A 166 27.95 11.20 -16.50
N MET A 167 28.09 12.01 -17.55
CA MET A 167 27.04 12.92 -18.02
C MET A 167 25.86 12.14 -18.61
N ASP A 168 26.12 11.14 -19.45
CA ASP A 168 25.09 10.29 -20.05
C ASP A 168 24.29 9.50 -18.98
N LEU A 169 24.96 9.07 -17.91
CA LEU A 169 24.35 8.47 -16.72
C LEU A 169 23.61 9.50 -15.85
N GLY A 170 23.74 10.80 -16.11
CA GLY A 170 23.15 11.88 -15.31
C GLY A 170 23.73 11.99 -13.90
N LEU A 171 24.98 11.56 -13.71
CA LEU A 171 25.71 11.59 -12.43
C LEU A 171 26.67 12.78 -12.34
N TYR A 172 26.83 13.53 -13.44
CA TYR A 172 27.62 14.75 -13.49
C TYR A 172 26.88 15.85 -14.28
N SER A 173 26.95 17.09 -13.78
CA SER A 173 26.53 18.28 -14.52
C SER A 173 27.48 19.45 -14.30
N ASP A 174 27.68 20.25 -15.35
CA ASP A 174 28.61 21.39 -15.37
C ASP A 174 28.22 22.53 -14.42
N ASP A 175 26.96 22.56 -13.96
CA ASP A 175 26.38 23.62 -13.13
C ASP A 175 26.34 23.29 -11.63
N THR A 176 27.06 22.24 -11.20
CA THR A 176 27.14 21.88 -9.77
C THR A 176 27.82 22.99 -8.95
N PRO A 177 27.32 23.33 -7.74
CA PRO A 177 27.86 24.42 -6.91
C PRO A 177 29.36 24.31 -6.58
N ARG A 178 29.92 23.09 -6.65
CA ARG A 178 31.36 22.81 -6.49
C ARG A 178 32.22 23.45 -7.58
N ARG A 179 31.74 23.51 -8.84
CA ARG A 179 32.52 24.03 -9.97
C ARG A 179 32.58 25.56 -10.00
N ARG A 180 31.57 26.25 -9.47
CA ARG A 180 31.57 27.72 -9.33
C ARG A 180 32.69 28.25 -8.42
N ARG A 181 33.44 27.38 -7.73
CA ARG A 181 34.52 27.76 -6.81
C ARG A 181 35.93 27.37 -7.28
N THR A 182 36.09 26.68 -8.40
CA THR A 182 37.40 26.19 -8.87
C THR A 182 37.55 26.42 -10.37
N ASP A 183 38.53 27.24 -10.78
CA ASP A 183 38.93 27.45 -12.20
C ASP A 183 39.65 26.22 -12.82
N ASP A 184 39.52 25.04 -12.21
CA ASP A 184 40.19 23.83 -12.65
C ASP A 184 39.52 23.23 -13.90
N PRO A 185 40.32 22.70 -14.86
CA PRO A 185 39.78 22.00 -16.02
C PRO A 185 38.93 20.79 -15.58
N PRO A 186 37.87 20.42 -16.34
CA PRO A 186 37.07 19.24 -16.04
C PRO A 186 37.96 18.00 -15.91
N PRO A 187 37.74 17.15 -14.89
CA PRO A 187 38.48 15.90 -14.76
C PRO A 187 38.17 14.99 -15.95
N ALA A 188 39.19 14.31 -16.49
CA ALA A 188 39.01 13.38 -17.62
C ALA A 188 38.16 12.15 -17.24
N GLU A 189 38.27 11.72 -15.97
CA GLU A 189 37.50 10.63 -15.39
C GLU A 189 36.92 11.05 -14.04
N ILE A 190 35.73 10.55 -13.72
CA ILE A 190 35.07 10.77 -12.44
C ILE A 190 34.68 9.46 -11.79
N GLU A 191 34.70 9.45 -10.46
CA GLU A 191 34.27 8.31 -9.65
C GLU A 191 32.74 8.32 -9.48
N VAL A 192 32.09 7.24 -9.91
CA VAL A 192 30.64 7.04 -9.84
C VAL A 192 30.32 5.75 -9.06
N PRO A 193 29.11 5.62 -8.49
CA PRO A 193 28.66 4.34 -7.93
C PRO A 193 28.72 3.22 -8.97
N GLU A 194 29.12 2.02 -8.56
CA GLU A 194 29.06 0.85 -9.44
C GLU A 194 27.60 0.39 -9.65
N TRP A 195 26.73 0.68 -8.69
CA TRP A 195 25.35 0.21 -8.63
C TRP A 195 24.34 1.36 -8.66
N ARG A 196 23.23 1.18 -9.39
CA ARG A 196 22.05 2.05 -9.38
C ARG A 196 21.21 1.85 -8.12
N HIS A 197 21.05 0.60 -7.67
CA HIS A 197 20.22 0.23 -6.52
C HIS A 197 20.68 -1.11 -5.93
N CYS A 198 20.56 -1.28 -4.61
CA CYS A 198 20.91 -2.51 -3.90
C CYS A 198 19.74 -3.03 -3.07
N MET A 199 19.53 -4.34 -3.09
CA MET A 199 18.54 -5.05 -2.30
C MET A 199 19.24 -6.11 -1.45
N ILE A 200 19.05 -6.04 -0.14
CA ILE A 200 19.70 -6.92 0.82
C ILE A 200 18.60 -7.69 1.56
N SER A 201 18.54 -9.00 1.33
CA SER A 201 17.75 -9.91 2.14
C SER A 201 18.61 -10.42 3.29
N PHE A 202 18.18 -10.23 4.53
CA PHE A 202 18.94 -10.63 5.71
C PHE A 202 18.05 -11.22 6.82
N PRO A 203 18.37 -12.40 7.38
CA PRO A 203 17.54 -13.08 8.39
C PRO A 203 17.71 -12.45 9.78
N HIS A 204 17.14 -11.26 9.93
CA HIS A 204 17.05 -10.56 11.21
C HIS A 204 15.61 -10.60 11.74
N PRO A 205 15.38 -10.81 13.06
CA PRO A 205 14.03 -10.96 13.60
C PRO A 205 13.07 -9.82 13.24
N LEU A 206 13.53 -8.57 13.23
CA LEU A 206 12.71 -7.42 12.83
C LEU A 206 12.36 -7.46 11.33
N LEU A 207 13.32 -7.83 10.48
CA LEU A 207 13.12 -7.88 9.03
C LEU A 207 12.16 -9.02 8.65
N GLN A 208 12.29 -10.17 9.33
CA GLN A 208 11.39 -11.32 9.21
C GLN A 208 9.96 -11.04 9.69
N GLN A 209 9.77 -10.06 10.56
CA GLN A 209 8.44 -9.60 10.98
C GLN A 209 7.85 -8.58 10.00
N GLY A 210 8.54 -8.28 8.90
CA GLY A 210 8.09 -7.35 7.86
C GLY A 210 8.64 -5.93 8.00
N LEU A 211 9.70 -5.67 8.77
CA LEU A 211 10.40 -4.37 8.69
C LEU A 211 11.22 -4.31 7.40
N ALA A 212 11.12 -3.19 6.68
CA ALA A 212 12.01 -2.85 5.57
C ALA A 212 12.69 -1.51 5.86
N ILE A 213 14.00 -1.43 5.60
CA ILE A 213 14.79 -0.22 5.81
C ILE A 213 15.24 0.29 4.45
N LEU A 214 14.90 1.54 4.14
CA LEU A 214 15.37 2.22 2.93
C LEU A 214 16.51 3.18 3.32
N ASP A 215 17.74 2.80 2.99
CA ASP A 215 18.93 3.62 3.23
C ASP A 215 19.26 4.47 1.99
N THR A 216 19.14 5.79 2.11
CA THR A 216 19.29 6.70 0.95
C THR A 216 20.68 7.33 0.87
N PRO A 217 21.36 7.36 -0.30
CA PRO A 217 22.69 7.93 -0.40
C PRO A 217 22.66 9.45 -0.13
N GLY A 218 23.82 10.06 0.16
CA GLY A 218 23.88 11.51 0.44
C GLY A 218 23.39 12.38 -0.74
N LEU A 219 22.99 13.62 -0.46
CA LEU A 219 22.30 14.55 -1.39
C LEU A 219 22.73 14.56 -2.85
N ASN A 220 24.04 14.55 -3.11
CA ASN A 220 24.57 14.61 -4.47
C ASN A 220 24.12 13.42 -5.33
N ALA A 221 23.66 12.33 -4.70
CA ALA A 221 23.09 11.15 -5.34
C ALA A 221 21.55 11.14 -5.33
N LEU A 222 20.88 11.66 -4.28
CA LEU A 222 19.40 11.77 -4.21
C LEU A 222 18.79 12.58 -5.38
N GLY A 223 19.42 13.69 -5.77
CA GLY A 223 18.92 14.51 -6.89
C GLY A 223 19.03 13.82 -8.26
N THR A 224 19.91 12.81 -8.37
CA THR A 224 20.18 12.10 -9.62
C THR A 224 19.26 10.91 -9.86
N GLU A 225 18.63 10.34 -8.83
CA GLU A 225 17.71 9.20 -8.96
C GLU A 225 16.25 9.64 -8.72
N PRO A 226 15.46 9.85 -9.78
CA PRO A 226 14.09 10.35 -9.68
C PRO A 226 13.17 9.43 -8.89
N GLU A 227 13.33 8.12 -9.08
CA GLU A 227 12.46 7.12 -8.45
C GLU A 227 12.60 7.09 -6.93
N LEU A 228 13.78 7.40 -6.41
CA LEU A 228 13.99 7.49 -4.97
C LEU A 228 13.13 8.60 -4.35
N THR A 229 13.15 9.79 -4.97
CA THR A 229 12.46 10.98 -4.50
C THR A 229 10.95 10.95 -4.75
N TYR A 230 10.52 10.50 -5.93
CA TYR A 230 9.11 10.58 -6.34
C TYR A 230 8.30 9.32 -6.04
N ASN A 231 8.95 8.17 -5.81
CA ASN A 231 8.27 6.89 -5.58
C ASN A 231 8.64 6.29 -4.22
N MET A 232 9.92 6.02 -3.96
CA MET A 232 10.34 5.27 -2.76
C MET A 232 10.14 6.04 -1.45
N LEU A 233 10.55 7.32 -1.38
CA LEU A 233 10.40 8.15 -0.17
C LEU A 233 8.93 8.50 0.17
N PRO A 234 8.08 8.89 -0.80
CA PRO A 234 6.66 9.13 -0.53
C PRO A 234 5.91 7.87 -0.10
N ASN A 235 6.30 6.69 -0.63
CA ASN A 235 5.67 5.41 -0.29
C ASN A 235 6.21 4.76 1.00
N ALA A 236 7.25 5.33 1.63
CA ALA A 236 7.68 4.88 2.95
C ALA A 236 6.60 5.14 4.02
N HIS A 237 6.56 4.37 5.10
CA HIS A 237 5.62 4.62 6.19
C HIS A 237 6.15 5.64 7.20
N ALA A 238 7.49 5.70 7.33
CA ALA A 238 8.17 6.73 8.09
C ALA A 238 9.43 7.19 7.35
N VAL A 239 9.75 8.49 7.48
CA VAL A 239 10.96 9.11 6.97
C VAL A 239 11.68 9.76 8.14
N LEU A 240 12.90 9.27 8.42
CA LEU A 240 13.79 9.81 9.43
C LEU A 240 14.86 10.68 8.76
N PHE A 241 14.75 11.99 8.95
CA PHE A 241 15.73 12.96 8.46
C PHE A 241 16.84 13.19 9.49
N ILE A 242 18.08 12.90 9.14
CA ILE A 242 19.19 12.85 10.10
C ILE A 242 20.10 14.04 9.91
N LEU A 243 20.22 14.81 10.98
CA LEU A 243 21.07 15.98 11.12
C LEU A 243 22.18 15.66 12.14
N ALA A 244 23.16 16.56 12.26
CA ALA A 244 24.25 16.39 13.22
C ALA A 244 24.39 17.63 14.10
N ALA A 245 24.44 17.41 15.41
CA ALA A 245 24.51 18.44 16.45
C ALA A 245 25.79 19.30 16.38
N ASP A 246 26.87 18.72 15.85
CA ASP A 246 28.16 19.38 15.65
C ASP A 246 28.13 20.47 14.56
N THR A 247 27.27 20.32 13.56
CA THR A 247 27.15 21.28 12.45
C THR A 247 25.84 22.09 12.47
N GLY A 248 24.85 21.68 13.25
CA GLY A 248 23.50 22.21 13.15
C GLY A 248 22.86 21.93 11.79
N VAL A 249 21.84 22.73 11.42
CA VAL A 249 21.17 22.65 10.12
C VAL A 249 21.95 23.45 9.08
N THR A 250 22.52 22.77 8.09
CA THR A 250 23.21 23.45 6.99
C THR A 250 22.25 23.84 5.87
N ARG A 251 22.69 24.71 4.96
CA ARG A 251 21.90 25.09 3.78
C ARG A 251 21.55 23.89 2.91
N SER A 252 22.49 22.97 2.72
CA SER A 252 22.26 21.74 1.97
C SER A 252 21.24 20.84 2.66
N ASP A 253 21.26 20.75 4.00
CA ASP A 253 20.22 20.02 4.75
C ASP A 253 18.82 20.65 4.54
N LEU A 254 18.71 21.99 4.57
CA LEU A 254 17.45 22.69 4.29
C LEU A 254 16.96 22.46 2.86
N ASP A 255 17.87 22.49 1.88
CA ASP A 255 17.53 22.20 0.49
C ASP A 255 16.95 20.77 0.35
N VAL A 256 17.49 19.76 1.08
CA VAL A 256 16.86 18.42 1.11
C VAL A 256 15.45 18.50 1.63
N TRP A 257 15.34 19.12 2.78
CA TRP A 257 14.12 19.11 3.55
C TRP A 257 13.00 19.73 2.74
N GLU A 258 13.25 20.90 2.14
CA GLU A 258 12.27 21.60 1.33
C GLU A 258 11.98 20.88 0.01
N TYR A 259 13.01 20.50 -0.77
CA TYR A 259 12.81 20.02 -2.14
C TYR A 259 12.49 18.53 -2.26
N TYR A 260 12.90 17.69 -1.32
CA TYR A 260 12.79 16.22 -1.46
C TYR A 260 11.92 15.55 -0.40
N ILE A 261 11.72 16.20 0.75
CA ILE A 261 10.97 15.60 1.87
C ILE A 261 9.63 16.31 2.08
N LYS A 262 9.65 17.62 2.37
CA LYS A 262 8.48 18.42 2.74
C LYS A 262 7.51 18.64 1.59
N GLN A 263 8.00 18.89 0.37
CA GLN A 263 7.13 19.05 -0.82
C GLN A 263 6.36 17.77 -1.16
N HIS A 264 6.91 16.60 -0.84
CA HIS A 264 6.35 15.31 -1.24
C HIS A 264 5.41 14.69 -0.18
N ARG A 265 5.18 15.38 0.94
CA ARG A 265 4.36 14.92 2.08
C ARG A 265 3.43 16.03 2.57
N ARG A 266 2.17 15.70 2.85
CA ARG A 266 1.15 16.71 3.22
C ARG A 266 1.24 17.05 4.71
N SER A 267 0.79 18.25 5.07
CA SER A 267 0.96 18.92 6.37
C SER A 267 0.40 18.24 7.64
N ASP A 268 -0.21 17.04 7.54
CA ASP A 268 -0.73 16.26 8.69
C ASP A 268 0.07 14.96 8.95
N ASP A 269 1.21 14.75 8.27
CA ASP A 269 1.88 13.45 8.19
C ASP A 269 2.58 13.01 9.50
N LYS A 270 1.87 12.20 10.29
CA LYS A 270 2.49 11.23 11.20
C LYS A 270 3.49 10.39 10.42
N GLY A 271 4.74 10.33 10.88
CA GLY A 271 5.80 9.54 10.24
C GLY A 271 6.96 10.31 9.63
N LEU A 272 6.89 11.64 9.56
CA LEU A 272 8.04 12.47 9.22
C LEU A 272 8.69 13.03 10.49
N VAL A 273 9.93 12.62 10.77
CA VAL A 273 10.65 13.04 11.97
C VAL A 273 12.12 13.35 11.68
N ALA A 274 12.72 14.19 12.53
CA ALA A 274 14.13 14.52 12.45
C ALA A 274 14.91 13.87 13.61
N ALA A 275 16.05 13.26 13.31
CA ALA A 275 17.03 12.83 14.31
C ALA A 275 18.21 13.81 14.34
N LEU A 276 18.36 14.55 15.44
CA LEU A 276 19.54 15.36 15.69
C LEU A 276 20.63 14.47 16.31
N ASN A 277 21.44 13.86 15.45
CA ASN A 277 22.45 12.89 15.85
C ASN A 277 23.73 13.56 16.41
N LYS A 278 24.62 12.76 17.01
CA LYS A 278 25.91 13.19 17.58
C LYS A 278 25.81 14.17 18.75
N ILE A 279 24.76 14.09 19.57
CA ILE A 279 24.65 14.94 20.77
C ILE A 279 25.80 14.74 21.77
N ASP A 280 26.53 13.63 21.65
CA ASP A 280 27.73 13.36 22.44
C ASP A 280 28.87 14.35 22.19
N THR A 281 28.85 15.07 21.06
CA THR A 281 29.77 16.18 20.79
C THR A 281 29.51 17.41 21.67
N LEU A 282 28.32 17.51 22.28
CA LEU A 282 27.94 18.57 23.21
C LEU A 282 28.24 18.23 24.67
N TRP A 283 28.68 16.99 24.96
CA TRP A 283 29.02 16.54 26.30
C TRP A 283 30.39 17.11 26.68
N ASP A 284 30.36 18.28 27.31
CA ASP A 284 31.56 18.93 27.84
C ASP A 284 31.73 18.55 29.31
N GLU A 285 32.85 17.91 29.65
CA GLU A 285 33.17 17.48 31.03
C GLU A 285 33.32 18.68 32.00
N MET A 286 33.50 19.89 31.48
CA MET A 286 33.56 21.11 32.29
C MET A 286 32.18 21.71 32.58
N LYS A 287 31.11 21.23 31.91
CA LYS A 287 29.73 21.69 32.12
C LYS A 287 28.98 20.75 33.06
N SER A 288 28.00 21.29 33.77
CA SER A 288 27.04 20.49 34.52
C SER A 288 26.11 19.72 33.58
N GLU A 289 25.51 18.62 34.06
CA GLU A 289 24.55 17.83 33.26
C GLU A 289 23.34 18.67 32.82
N ASP A 290 22.89 19.62 33.66
CA ASP A 290 21.80 20.55 33.35
C ASP A 290 22.15 21.52 32.22
N GLU A 291 23.39 22.03 32.19
CA GLU A 291 23.86 22.91 31.10
C GLU A 291 23.98 22.16 29.77
N VAL A 292 24.42 20.91 29.80
CA VAL A 292 24.44 20.05 28.61
C VAL A 292 23.03 19.78 28.11
N ALA A 293 22.08 19.45 29.01
CA ALA A 293 20.68 19.25 28.66
C ALA A 293 20.05 20.50 28.03
N ALA A 294 20.28 21.68 28.62
CA ALA A 294 19.81 22.95 28.09
C ALA A 294 20.40 23.26 26.70
N SER A 295 21.66 22.92 26.46
CA SER A 295 22.31 23.07 25.15
C SER A 295 21.66 22.17 24.08
N ILE A 296 21.35 20.92 24.44
CA ILE A 296 20.68 19.98 23.53
C ILE A 296 19.27 20.47 23.20
N GLU A 297 18.50 20.93 24.19
CA GLU A 297 17.16 21.47 23.98
C GLU A 297 17.15 22.75 23.15
N ALA A 298 18.17 23.60 23.30
CA ALA A 298 18.32 24.80 22.47
C ALA A 298 18.54 24.43 21.00
N GLN A 299 19.43 23.48 20.71
CA GLN A 299 19.64 23.00 19.35
C GLN A 299 18.40 22.29 18.78
N GLN A 300 17.70 21.50 19.60
CA GLN A 300 16.45 20.84 19.19
C GLN A 300 15.41 21.87 18.74
N ARG A 301 15.24 22.97 19.48
CA ARG A 301 14.34 24.08 19.12
C ARG A 301 14.78 24.81 17.86
N GLU A 302 16.08 25.03 17.68
CA GLU A 302 16.63 25.65 16.47
C GLU A 302 16.35 24.81 15.22
N VAL A 303 16.59 23.50 15.30
CA VAL A 303 16.31 22.54 14.23
C VAL A 303 14.81 22.50 13.91
N ALA A 304 13.96 22.42 14.93
CA ALA A 304 12.51 22.40 14.76
C ALA A 304 12.01 23.66 14.01
N ASN A 305 12.51 24.83 14.41
CA ASN A 305 12.19 26.10 13.76
C ASN A 305 12.69 26.13 12.30
N ALA A 306 13.93 25.70 12.06
CA ALA A 306 14.52 25.68 10.72
C ALA A 306 13.76 24.77 9.74
N LEU A 307 13.33 23.59 10.21
CA LEU A 307 12.55 22.65 9.41
C LEU A 307 11.05 22.98 9.37
N SER A 308 10.59 23.91 10.23
CA SER A 308 9.17 24.23 10.46
C SER A 308 8.34 23.00 10.87
N ILE A 309 8.84 22.22 11.82
CA ILE A 309 8.12 21.08 12.42
C ILE A 309 7.95 21.28 13.93
N ASP A 310 7.07 20.50 14.54
CA ASP A 310 6.92 20.53 16.00
C ASP A 310 8.21 20.07 16.69
N THR A 311 8.52 20.69 17.83
CA THR A 311 9.71 20.32 18.63
C THR A 311 9.71 18.86 19.08
N GLY A 312 8.53 18.27 19.30
CA GLY A 312 8.38 16.85 19.61
C GLY A 312 8.67 15.92 18.42
N GLY A 313 8.77 16.46 17.20
CA GLY A 313 9.20 15.73 15.99
C GLY A 313 10.72 15.72 15.78
N VAL A 314 11.50 16.36 16.65
CA VAL A 314 12.97 16.37 16.61
C VAL A 314 13.53 15.56 17.78
N PHE A 315 14.25 14.49 17.48
CA PHE A 315 14.80 13.56 18.46
C PHE A 315 16.32 13.75 18.59
N PRO A 316 16.82 14.35 19.68
CA PRO A 316 18.25 14.42 19.96
C PRO A 316 18.78 13.03 20.33
N VAL A 317 19.76 12.51 19.58
CA VAL A 317 20.30 11.15 19.78
C VAL A 317 21.82 11.10 19.62
N SER A 318 22.45 10.11 20.26
CA SER A 318 23.82 9.71 19.93
C SER A 318 23.84 8.26 19.47
N ALA A 319 23.82 8.05 18.15
CA ALA A 319 23.83 6.71 17.55
C ALA A 319 25.05 5.88 17.97
N GLN A 320 26.25 6.51 17.98
CA GLN A 320 27.49 5.83 18.34
C GLN A 320 27.47 5.34 19.79
N LYS A 321 27.05 6.21 20.73
CA LYS A 321 27.00 5.87 22.15
C LYS A 321 25.88 4.87 22.44
N ALA A 322 24.75 4.96 21.75
CA ALA A 322 23.67 4.00 21.86
C ALA A 322 24.08 2.59 21.37
N LEU A 323 24.75 2.50 20.22
CA LEU A 323 25.27 1.22 19.71
C LEU A 323 26.29 0.61 20.68
N LEU A 324 27.21 1.43 21.20
CA LEU A 324 28.19 1.00 22.20
C LEU A 324 27.51 0.53 23.48
N ALA A 325 26.53 1.28 23.97
CA ALA A 325 25.76 0.97 25.17
C ALA A 325 25.02 -0.35 25.05
N LYS A 326 24.29 -0.57 23.95
CA LYS A 326 23.61 -1.85 23.68
C LYS A 326 24.58 -3.02 23.54
N THR A 327 25.74 -2.81 22.90
CA THR A 327 26.76 -3.87 22.73
C THR A 327 27.43 -4.25 24.05
N LYS A 328 27.66 -3.28 24.94
CA LYS A 328 28.29 -3.45 26.26
C LYS A 328 27.30 -3.67 27.40
N GLU A 329 25.99 -3.64 27.11
CA GLU A 329 24.91 -3.74 28.09
C GLU A 329 24.99 -2.61 29.17
N ASP A 330 25.40 -1.41 28.77
CA ASP A 330 25.53 -0.21 29.63
C ASP A 330 24.26 0.63 29.59
N GLN A 331 23.39 0.45 30.60
CA GLN A 331 22.10 1.13 30.68
C GLN A 331 22.22 2.64 30.87
N VAL A 332 23.21 3.11 31.63
CA VAL A 332 23.41 4.54 31.92
C VAL A 332 23.81 5.27 30.64
N LEU A 333 24.71 4.68 29.85
CA LEU A 333 25.10 5.23 28.56
C LEU A 333 23.95 5.20 27.55
N LEU A 334 23.09 4.17 27.60
CA LEU A 334 21.92 4.07 26.74
C LEU A 334 20.91 5.20 27.04
N GLU A 335 20.63 5.46 28.31
CA GLU A 335 19.78 6.58 28.72
C GLU A 335 20.39 7.93 28.31
N LYS A 336 21.69 8.13 28.53
CA LYS A 336 22.40 9.35 28.10
C LYS A 336 22.37 9.54 26.57
N SER A 337 22.35 8.45 25.80
CA SER A 337 22.28 8.51 24.33
C SER A 337 20.92 8.96 23.78
N ARG A 338 19.86 8.94 24.60
CA ARG A 338 18.47 9.31 24.27
C ARG A 338 17.83 8.53 23.10
N LEU A 339 18.42 7.40 22.69
CA LEU A 339 17.89 6.59 21.56
C LEU A 339 16.49 6.05 21.84
N MET A 340 16.19 5.72 23.10
CA MET A 340 14.92 5.11 23.49
C MET A 340 13.70 5.97 23.17
N ASP A 341 13.83 7.30 23.17
CA ASP A 341 12.73 8.21 22.85
C ASP A 341 12.33 8.09 21.37
N LEU A 342 13.32 7.95 20.48
CA LEU A 342 13.11 7.70 19.06
C LEU A 342 12.51 6.30 18.82
N GLU A 343 12.98 5.27 19.53
CA GLU A 343 12.42 3.91 19.44
C GLU A 343 10.97 3.85 19.92
N ARG A 344 10.64 4.56 21.00
CA ARG A 344 9.27 4.70 21.50
C ARG A 344 8.36 5.39 20.49
N TYR A 345 8.85 6.41 19.78
CA TYR A 345 8.08 7.07 18.72
C TYR A 345 7.81 6.11 17.55
N LEU A 346 8.85 5.42 17.07
CA LEU A 346 8.72 4.43 15.99
C LEU A 346 7.73 3.31 16.37
N ALA A 347 7.76 2.86 17.63
CA ALA A 347 6.82 1.87 18.13
C ALA A 347 5.39 2.45 18.20
N ASN A 348 5.19 3.51 18.98
CA ASN A 348 3.84 3.94 19.38
C ASN A 348 3.07 4.75 18.33
N GLU A 349 3.74 5.38 17.37
CA GLU A 349 3.05 6.16 16.33
C GLU A 349 3.07 5.46 14.98
N ILE A 350 4.20 4.88 14.56
CA ILE A 350 4.35 4.37 13.18
C ILE A 350 3.69 3.01 12.99
N ILE A 351 3.94 2.05 13.91
CA ILE A 351 3.35 0.71 13.81
C ILE A 351 1.80 0.79 13.87
N PRO A 352 1.18 1.50 14.83
CA PRO A 352 -0.27 1.67 14.85
C PRO A 352 -0.85 2.39 13.64
N ALA A 353 -0.15 3.39 13.09
CA ALA A 353 -0.59 4.07 11.86
C ALA A 353 -0.66 3.09 10.68
N LYS A 354 0.39 2.29 10.47
CA LYS A 354 0.40 1.24 9.44
C LYS A 354 -0.70 0.21 9.67
N GLN A 355 -0.89 -0.22 10.90
CA GLN A 355 -1.98 -1.12 11.26
C GLN A 355 -3.35 -0.55 10.89
N GLY A 356 -3.59 0.74 11.15
CA GLY A 356 -4.82 1.43 10.76
C GLY A 356 -5.08 1.31 9.25
N LEU A 357 -4.05 1.58 8.43
CA LEU A 357 -4.15 1.47 6.97
C LEU A 357 -4.52 0.06 6.50
N ILE A 358 -3.86 -0.98 7.04
CA ILE A 358 -4.15 -2.38 6.68
C ILE A 358 -5.57 -2.76 7.12
N ARG A 359 -5.92 -2.42 8.36
CA ARG A 359 -7.24 -2.75 8.91
C ARG A 359 -8.34 -2.11 8.09
N ASP A 360 -8.21 -0.83 7.75
CA ASP A 360 -9.26 -0.11 7.03
C ASP A 360 -9.43 -0.69 5.61
N ASN A 361 -8.34 -1.12 4.96
CA ASN A 361 -8.39 -1.82 3.67
C ASN A 361 -9.06 -3.21 3.80
N VAL A 362 -8.57 -4.08 4.69
CA VAL A 362 -9.06 -5.45 4.85
C VAL A 362 -10.50 -5.50 5.40
N VAL A 363 -10.83 -4.67 6.38
CA VAL A 363 -12.19 -4.60 6.95
C VAL A 363 -13.17 -4.02 5.94
N GLY A 364 -12.74 -3.05 5.12
CA GLY A 364 -13.54 -2.53 4.01
C GLY A 364 -13.84 -3.61 2.98
N GLU A 365 -12.81 -4.35 2.56
CA GLU A 365 -12.93 -5.33 1.49
C GLU A 365 -13.59 -6.64 1.94
N ILE A 366 -12.97 -7.36 2.89
CA ILE A 366 -13.44 -8.67 3.36
C ILE A 366 -14.64 -8.54 4.27
N GLY A 367 -14.64 -7.52 5.14
CA GLY A 367 -15.75 -7.29 6.07
C GLY A 367 -17.07 -7.04 5.33
N ASP A 368 -17.04 -6.37 4.18
CA ASP A 368 -18.23 -6.17 3.35
C ASP A 368 -18.72 -7.46 2.70
N LEU A 369 -17.82 -8.34 2.23
CA LEU A 369 -18.21 -9.65 1.69
C LEU A 369 -18.88 -10.51 2.77
N ILE A 370 -18.33 -10.52 3.99
CA ILE A 370 -18.92 -11.22 5.13
C ILE A 370 -20.32 -10.64 5.45
N LYS A 371 -20.46 -9.31 5.50
CA LYS A 371 -21.75 -8.64 5.74
C LYS A 371 -22.80 -8.98 4.68
N ILE A 372 -22.42 -8.98 3.40
CA ILE A 372 -23.32 -9.34 2.29
C ILE A 372 -23.87 -10.76 2.48
N ASN A 373 -22.99 -11.73 2.76
CA ASN A 373 -23.41 -13.11 2.99
C ASN A 373 -24.26 -13.27 4.27
N ARG A 374 -23.90 -12.57 5.34
CA ARG A 374 -24.64 -12.54 6.61
C ARG A 374 -26.06 -12.00 6.42
N ASN A 375 -26.20 -10.90 5.68
CA ASN A 375 -27.50 -10.29 5.37
C ASN A 375 -28.35 -11.22 4.48
N SER A 376 -27.75 -11.82 3.45
CA SER A 376 -28.43 -12.80 2.58
C SER A 376 -29.01 -13.98 3.38
N ILE A 377 -28.24 -14.55 4.32
CA ILE A 377 -28.70 -15.63 5.19
C ILE A 377 -29.83 -15.16 6.12
N ALA A 378 -29.69 -13.98 6.73
CA ALA A 378 -30.72 -13.41 7.61
C ALA A 378 -32.06 -13.24 6.89
N THR A 379 -32.03 -12.77 5.64
CA THR A 379 -33.22 -12.63 4.80
C THR A 379 -33.86 -13.96 4.47
N ARG A 380 -33.05 -14.94 4.04
CA ARG A 380 -33.55 -16.28 3.72
C ARG A 380 -34.16 -16.96 4.94
N TYR A 381 -33.55 -16.79 6.10
CA TYR A 381 -34.09 -17.26 7.38
C TYR A 381 -35.45 -16.62 7.69
N LYS A 382 -35.59 -15.29 7.50
CA LYS A 382 -36.86 -14.58 7.71
C LYS A 382 -37.95 -15.08 6.76
N GLN A 383 -37.62 -15.32 5.48
CA GLN A 383 -38.55 -15.85 4.48
C GLN A 383 -39.02 -17.27 4.82
N LEU A 384 -38.10 -18.19 5.15
CA LEU A 384 -38.43 -19.56 5.54
C LEU A 384 -39.28 -19.62 6.81
N LYS A 385 -38.97 -18.77 7.79
CA LYS A 385 -39.76 -18.65 9.02
C LYS A 385 -41.19 -18.17 8.73
N SER A 386 -41.37 -17.25 7.77
CA SER A 386 -42.70 -16.84 7.31
C SER A 386 -43.45 -17.99 6.65
N GLN A 387 -42.84 -18.70 5.70
CA GLN A 387 -43.46 -19.85 5.01
C GLN A 387 -43.87 -20.95 6.00
N LEU A 388 -43.07 -21.18 7.02
CA LEU A 388 -43.37 -22.13 8.09
C LEU A 388 -44.57 -21.70 8.92
N ASN A 389 -44.71 -20.41 9.23
CA ASN A 389 -45.89 -19.89 9.90
C ASN A 389 -47.14 -20.00 9.01
N ASP A 390 -47.01 -19.70 7.71
CA ASP A 390 -48.08 -19.83 6.74
C ASP A 390 -48.57 -21.28 6.63
N LEU A 391 -47.65 -22.25 6.50
CA LEU A 391 -47.97 -23.69 6.48
C LEU A 391 -48.64 -24.16 7.78
N LYS A 392 -48.16 -23.71 8.95
CA LYS A 392 -48.78 -24.01 10.25
C LYS A 392 -50.22 -23.47 10.32
N SER A 393 -50.49 -22.30 9.74
CA SER A 393 -51.85 -21.74 9.67
C SER A 393 -52.76 -22.39 8.61
N ALA A 394 -52.17 -22.88 7.51
CA ALA A 394 -52.88 -23.51 6.38
C ALA A 394 -53.33 -24.96 6.66
N SER A 395 -52.79 -25.60 7.70
CA SER A 395 -53.14 -26.96 8.16
C SER A 395 -54.64 -27.16 8.51
N GLY A 396 -55.48 -26.11 8.43
CA GLY A 396 -56.89 -26.16 8.84
C GLY A 396 -57.96 -26.00 7.75
N LYS A 397 -57.76 -25.27 6.64
CA LYS A 397 -58.89 -24.90 5.72
C LYS A 397 -58.54 -24.60 4.25
N ASN A 398 -59.36 -25.20 3.37
CA ASN A 398 -59.93 -24.71 2.10
C ASN A 398 -59.15 -24.75 0.77
N THR A 399 -59.69 -25.58 -0.14
CA THR A 399 -59.44 -25.69 -1.59
C THR A 399 -59.61 -24.37 -2.37
N THR A 400 -60.43 -23.43 -1.87
CA THR A 400 -60.63 -22.10 -2.48
C THR A 400 -59.42 -21.18 -2.32
N LEU A 401 -58.64 -21.35 -1.25
CA LEU A 401 -57.40 -20.60 -1.02
C LEU A 401 -56.33 -21.02 -2.05
N ILE A 402 -56.24 -22.33 -2.34
CA ILE A 402 -55.30 -22.90 -3.32
C ILE A 402 -55.58 -22.37 -4.74
N GLN A 403 -56.86 -22.30 -5.14
CA GLN A 403 -57.23 -21.74 -6.44
C GLN A 403 -56.87 -20.25 -6.56
N HIS A 404 -57.05 -19.47 -5.50
CA HIS A 404 -56.61 -18.07 -5.50
C HIS A 404 -55.07 -17.96 -5.60
N LEU A 405 -54.33 -18.80 -4.88
CA LEU A 405 -52.87 -18.83 -4.94
C LEU A 405 -52.35 -19.21 -6.33
N MET A 406 -53.00 -20.17 -7.03
CA MET A 406 -52.64 -20.52 -8.40
C MET A 406 -52.86 -19.37 -9.40
N ARG A 407 -53.96 -18.62 -9.29
CA ARG A 407 -54.21 -17.45 -10.14
C ARG A 407 -53.14 -16.38 -9.93
N LYS A 408 -52.82 -16.08 -8.66
CA LYS A 408 -51.79 -15.10 -8.29
C LYS A 408 -50.40 -15.53 -8.78
N ALA A 409 -50.09 -16.83 -8.75
CA ALA A 409 -48.83 -17.37 -9.28
C ALA A 409 -48.70 -17.16 -10.80
N ARG A 410 -49.77 -17.39 -11.57
CA ARG A 410 -49.78 -17.14 -13.03
C ARG A 410 -49.61 -15.66 -13.37
N GLU A 411 -50.24 -14.76 -12.62
CA GLU A 411 -50.05 -13.31 -12.79
C GLU A 411 -48.60 -12.90 -12.53
N LYS A 412 -47.96 -13.44 -11.48
CA LYS A 412 -46.53 -13.24 -11.21
C LYS A 412 -45.62 -13.81 -12.31
N GLN A 413 -46.01 -14.92 -12.95
CA GLN A 413 -45.25 -15.53 -14.06
C GLN A 413 -45.28 -14.66 -15.33
N ALA A 414 -46.43 -14.05 -15.65
CA ALA A 414 -46.52 -13.13 -16.79
C ALA A 414 -45.68 -11.85 -16.55
N ALA A 415 -45.72 -11.29 -15.34
CA ALA A 415 -44.88 -10.16 -14.96
C ALA A 415 -43.38 -10.48 -15.08
N TYR A 416 -42.96 -11.69 -14.67
CA TYR A 416 -41.58 -12.14 -14.80
C TYR A 416 -41.04 -12.12 -16.24
N ASN A 417 -41.83 -12.59 -17.22
CA ASN A 417 -41.40 -12.62 -18.62
C ASN A 417 -41.12 -11.22 -19.18
N ASN A 418 -41.95 -10.24 -18.83
CA ASN A 418 -41.71 -8.84 -19.22
C ASN A 418 -40.43 -8.28 -18.57
N ASN A 419 -40.16 -8.66 -17.31
CA ASN A 419 -38.96 -8.22 -16.60
C ASN A 419 -37.69 -8.84 -17.20
N MET A 420 -37.77 -10.06 -17.75
CA MET A 420 -36.66 -10.69 -18.46
C MET A 420 -36.29 -9.95 -19.75
N GLU A 421 -37.27 -9.49 -20.54
CA GLU A 421 -37.00 -8.70 -21.75
C GLU A 421 -36.35 -7.36 -21.40
N TYR A 422 -36.83 -6.71 -20.34
CA TYR A 422 -36.20 -5.50 -19.81
C TYR A 422 -34.76 -5.78 -19.34
N PHE A 423 -34.50 -6.89 -18.63
CA PHE A 423 -33.14 -7.29 -18.23
C PHE A 423 -32.19 -7.40 -19.42
N GLN A 424 -32.60 -8.12 -20.47
CA GLN A 424 -31.74 -8.36 -21.64
C GLN A 424 -31.44 -7.07 -22.41
N SER A 425 -32.42 -6.18 -22.56
CA SER A 425 -32.21 -4.89 -23.22
C SER A 425 -31.27 -3.99 -22.41
N SER A 426 -31.48 -3.88 -21.10
CA SER A 426 -30.60 -3.16 -20.19
C SER A 426 -29.16 -3.69 -20.21
N ARG A 427 -28.97 -5.02 -20.23
CA ARG A 427 -27.64 -5.65 -20.33
C ARG A 427 -26.91 -5.28 -21.62
N ARG A 428 -27.62 -5.16 -22.76
CA ARG A 428 -27.01 -4.74 -24.03
C ARG A 428 -26.54 -3.28 -23.97
N THR A 429 -27.37 -2.39 -23.44
CA THR A 429 -27.03 -0.96 -23.28
C THR A 429 -25.84 -0.78 -22.35
N LEU A 430 -25.81 -1.47 -21.20
CA LEU A 430 -24.68 -1.43 -20.27
C LEU A 430 -23.38 -1.92 -20.92
N ASN A 431 -23.42 -3.01 -21.69
CA ASN A 431 -22.24 -3.50 -22.41
C ASN A 431 -21.70 -2.51 -23.45
N GLN A 432 -22.56 -1.65 -24.02
CA GLN A 432 -22.11 -0.59 -24.92
C GLN A 432 -21.42 0.54 -24.15
N GLN A 433 -21.99 0.97 -23.01
CA GLN A 433 -21.38 1.97 -22.13
C GLN A 433 -20.04 1.49 -21.55
N ALA A 434 -19.96 0.21 -21.17
CA ALA A 434 -18.74 -0.44 -20.71
C ALA A 434 -17.60 -0.32 -21.73
N LYS A 435 -17.90 -0.57 -23.02
CA LYS A 435 -16.90 -0.45 -24.08
C LYS A 435 -16.40 0.98 -24.26
N LEU A 436 -17.26 1.99 -24.08
CA LEU A 436 -16.85 3.39 -24.14
C LEU A 436 -15.90 3.72 -22.99
N LEU A 437 -16.25 3.37 -21.75
CA LEU A 437 -15.41 3.61 -20.58
C LEU A 437 -14.05 2.88 -20.67
N LEU A 438 -14.07 1.59 -21.00
CA LEU A 438 -12.84 0.77 -21.10
C LEU A 438 -11.92 1.25 -22.23
N ASN A 439 -12.48 1.81 -23.31
CA ASN A 439 -11.69 2.39 -24.39
C ASN A 439 -11.04 3.72 -23.96
N GLU A 440 -11.75 4.56 -23.19
CA GLU A 440 -11.20 5.80 -22.61
C GLU A 440 -10.04 5.50 -21.65
N LEU A 441 -10.18 4.48 -20.80
CA LEU A 441 -9.15 4.03 -19.86
C LEU A 441 -8.07 3.14 -20.49
N SER A 442 -8.06 2.93 -21.81
CA SER A 442 -7.17 1.93 -22.43
C SER A 442 -5.71 2.40 -22.47
N LEU A 443 -4.79 1.49 -22.15
CA LEU A 443 -3.33 1.75 -22.26
C LEU A 443 -2.92 2.17 -23.67
N LYS A 444 -3.58 1.64 -24.70
CA LYS A 444 -3.30 2.03 -26.08
C LYS A 444 -3.58 3.53 -26.32
N LYS A 445 -4.68 4.06 -25.76
CA LYS A 445 -5.02 5.48 -25.89
C LYS A 445 -4.02 6.34 -25.09
N PHE A 446 -3.67 5.91 -23.88
CA PHE A 446 -2.66 6.54 -23.04
C PHE A 446 -1.27 6.60 -23.73
N ASP A 447 -0.76 5.46 -24.18
CA ASP A 447 0.57 5.33 -24.80
C ASP A 447 0.69 6.17 -26.08
N ASN A 448 -0.40 6.34 -26.83
CA ASN A 448 -0.43 7.24 -27.99
C ASN A 448 -0.29 8.72 -27.60
N VAL A 449 -0.98 9.16 -26.54
CA VAL A 449 -0.88 10.54 -26.03
C VAL A 449 0.52 10.78 -25.46
N ALA A 450 1.02 9.85 -24.65
CA ALA A 450 2.35 9.90 -24.05
C ALA A 450 3.46 9.91 -25.11
N GLY A 451 3.37 9.05 -26.14
CA GLY A 451 4.34 8.99 -27.24
C GLY A 451 4.37 10.26 -28.08
N THR A 452 3.21 10.85 -28.37
CA THR A 452 3.10 12.12 -29.09
C THR A 452 3.74 13.25 -28.29
N ALA A 453 3.45 13.34 -26.99
CA ALA A 453 4.04 14.33 -26.11
C ALA A 453 5.55 14.14 -25.94
N ARG A 454 6.03 12.89 -25.85
CA ARG A 454 7.46 12.56 -25.78
C ARG A 454 8.21 13.10 -26.98
N LYS A 455 7.66 12.88 -28.18
CA LYS A 455 8.23 13.38 -29.43
C LYS A 455 8.25 14.91 -29.46
N GLN A 456 7.14 15.56 -29.13
CA GLN A 456 7.07 17.03 -29.07
C GLN A 456 8.07 17.64 -28.08
N MET A 457 8.26 17.01 -26.92
CA MET A 457 9.23 17.46 -25.92
C MET A 457 10.67 17.24 -26.36
N THR A 458 10.96 16.14 -27.06
CA THR A 458 12.31 15.85 -27.60
C THR A 458 12.64 16.78 -28.77
N ASP A 459 11.65 17.12 -29.59
CA ASP A 459 11.80 18.03 -30.75
C ASP A 459 11.78 19.52 -30.35
N SER A 460 11.50 19.85 -29.08
CA SER A 460 11.40 21.23 -28.59
C SER A 460 12.76 21.84 -28.26
N TRP A 461 13.16 22.88 -28.99
CA TRP A 461 14.48 23.53 -28.85
C TRP A 461 14.64 24.42 -27.61
N THR A 462 13.61 24.57 -26.77
CA THR A 462 13.63 25.49 -25.62
C THR A 462 13.06 24.86 -24.36
N THR A 463 13.59 25.24 -23.20
CA THR A 463 13.08 24.83 -21.88
C THR A 463 11.62 25.22 -21.68
N ALA A 464 11.17 26.34 -22.26
CA ALA A 464 9.77 26.75 -22.24
C ALA A 464 8.88 25.80 -23.05
N GLY A 465 9.33 25.35 -24.22
CA GLY A 465 8.64 24.34 -25.04
C GLY A 465 8.53 23.00 -24.31
N LEU A 466 9.61 22.56 -23.67
CA LEU A 466 9.61 21.36 -22.83
C LEU A 466 8.59 21.44 -21.68
N LYS A 467 8.62 22.52 -20.90
CA LYS A 467 7.65 22.76 -19.81
C LYS A 467 6.22 22.79 -20.33
N THR A 468 6.00 23.36 -21.53
CA THR A 468 4.68 23.38 -22.16
C THR A 468 4.23 21.98 -22.57
N GLY A 469 5.13 21.17 -23.13
CA GLY A 469 4.85 19.77 -23.48
C GLY A 469 4.48 18.91 -22.28
N MET A 470 5.19 19.07 -21.15
CA MET A 470 4.86 18.39 -19.89
C MET A 470 3.47 18.75 -19.39
N LYS A 471 3.15 20.06 -19.38
CA LYS A 471 1.84 20.55 -18.97
C LYS A 471 0.73 20.02 -19.86
N THR A 472 0.89 20.12 -21.19
CA THR A 472 -0.09 19.61 -22.17
C THR A 472 -0.33 18.11 -22.00
N LEU A 473 0.72 17.32 -21.71
CA LEU A 473 0.56 15.89 -21.44
C LEU A 473 -0.30 15.66 -20.20
N PHE A 474 0.03 16.29 -19.07
CA PHE A 474 -0.69 16.07 -17.81
C PHE A 474 -2.10 16.65 -17.80
N ASP A 475 -2.33 17.80 -18.45
CA ASP A 475 -3.67 18.31 -18.70
C ASP A 475 -4.47 17.30 -19.54
N GLY A 476 -3.91 16.74 -20.60
CA GLY A 476 -4.58 15.72 -21.42
C GLY A 476 -4.87 14.41 -20.69
N ILE A 477 -3.96 13.95 -19.83
CA ILE A 477 -4.18 12.75 -19.00
C ILE A 477 -5.30 13.01 -17.98
N ARG A 478 -5.28 14.15 -17.29
CA ARG A 478 -6.34 14.55 -16.34
C ARG A 478 -7.69 14.67 -17.03
N ASP A 479 -7.75 15.33 -18.18
CA ASP A 479 -8.99 15.51 -18.93
C ASP A 479 -9.56 14.15 -19.39
N THR A 480 -8.69 13.20 -19.78
CA THR A 480 -9.11 11.83 -20.12
C THR A 480 -9.69 11.11 -18.91
N MET A 481 -9.08 11.23 -17.72
CA MET A 481 -9.62 10.65 -16.49
C MET A 481 -10.99 11.26 -16.12
N GLN A 482 -11.14 12.58 -16.24
CA GLN A 482 -12.43 13.25 -15.98
C GLN A 482 -13.55 12.79 -16.93
N VAL A 483 -13.22 12.53 -18.20
CA VAL A 483 -14.18 11.94 -19.16
C VAL A 483 -14.56 10.53 -18.72
N ALA A 484 -13.60 9.72 -18.27
CA ALA A 484 -13.87 8.39 -17.73
C ALA A 484 -14.75 8.45 -16.47
N THR A 485 -14.47 9.36 -15.52
CA THR A 485 -15.30 9.61 -14.32
C THR A 485 -16.75 9.94 -14.70
N ARG A 486 -16.97 10.83 -15.67
CA ARG A 486 -18.33 11.15 -16.14
C ARG A 486 -19.05 9.92 -16.71
N HIS A 487 -18.38 9.13 -17.55
CA HIS A 487 -18.98 7.91 -18.10
C HIS A 487 -19.26 6.85 -17.01
N ALA A 488 -18.42 6.76 -15.98
CA ALA A 488 -18.64 5.90 -14.83
C ALA A 488 -19.90 6.31 -14.05
N ASP A 489 -20.06 7.60 -13.76
CA ASP A 489 -21.23 8.15 -13.07
C ASP A 489 -22.52 7.94 -13.86
N GLU A 490 -22.51 8.24 -15.17
CA GLU A 490 -23.65 8.03 -16.06
C GLU A 490 -24.07 6.56 -16.09
N THR A 491 -23.09 5.65 -16.15
CA THR A 491 -23.31 4.21 -16.09
C THR A 491 -23.90 3.81 -14.73
N HIS A 492 -23.36 4.32 -13.63
CA HIS A 492 -23.85 4.02 -12.29
C HIS A 492 -25.31 4.44 -12.09
N GLN A 493 -25.69 5.63 -12.54
CA GLN A 493 -27.09 6.09 -12.51
C GLN A 493 -28.02 5.18 -13.31
N GLN A 494 -27.57 4.71 -14.48
CA GLN A 494 -28.33 3.72 -15.26
C GLN A 494 -28.49 2.41 -14.49
N ILE A 495 -27.45 1.92 -13.82
CA ILE A 495 -27.51 0.69 -13.02
C ILE A 495 -28.50 0.86 -11.85
N ILE A 496 -28.46 1.97 -11.12
CA ILE A 496 -29.43 2.26 -10.06
C ILE A 496 -30.86 2.21 -10.62
N SER A 497 -31.11 2.84 -11.78
CA SER A 497 -32.44 2.84 -12.40
C SER A 497 -32.93 1.43 -12.77
N ILE A 498 -32.02 0.55 -13.20
CA ILE A 498 -32.30 -0.85 -13.50
C ILE A 498 -32.68 -1.57 -12.20
N TYR A 499 -31.85 -1.46 -11.16
CA TYR A 499 -32.08 -2.10 -9.87
C TYR A 499 -33.40 -1.66 -9.21
N GLN A 500 -33.67 -0.35 -9.16
CA GLN A 500 -34.92 0.20 -8.61
C GLN A 500 -36.17 -0.32 -9.33
N LYS A 501 -36.09 -0.47 -10.67
CA LYS A 501 -37.21 -1.03 -11.43
C LYS A 501 -37.45 -2.50 -11.09
N PHE A 502 -36.38 -3.28 -10.93
CA PHE A 502 -36.49 -4.68 -10.48
C PHE A 502 -37.04 -4.79 -9.05
N GLU A 503 -36.59 -3.95 -8.12
CA GLU A 503 -37.10 -3.92 -6.73
C GLU A 503 -38.60 -3.60 -6.65
N LYS A 504 -39.08 -2.70 -7.51
CA LYS A 504 -40.49 -2.30 -7.52
C LYS A 504 -41.42 -3.41 -8.04
N GLU A 505 -40.95 -4.20 -9.00
CA GLU A 505 -41.76 -5.19 -9.71
C GLU A 505 -41.66 -6.61 -9.12
N THR A 506 -40.56 -6.91 -8.44
CA THR A 506 -40.37 -8.14 -7.67
C THR A 506 -40.20 -7.73 -6.22
N GLU A 507 -41.12 -8.11 -5.31
CA GLU A 507 -41.20 -7.78 -3.86
C GLU A 507 -39.89 -8.13 -3.08
N LEU A 508 -38.78 -7.51 -3.45
CA LEU A 508 -37.42 -7.88 -3.08
C LEU A 508 -36.82 -6.89 -2.11
N GLN A 509 -35.83 -7.37 -1.37
CA GLN A 509 -34.95 -6.50 -0.61
C GLN A 509 -34.14 -5.62 -1.54
N ALA A 510 -33.90 -4.39 -1.06
CA ALA A 510 -33.03 -3.45 -1.72
C ALA A 510 -31.65 -4.09 -1.97
N LEU A 511 -31.33 -4.34 -3.24
CA LEU A 511 -29.99 -4.72 -3.64
C LEU A 511 -29.29 -3.40 -3.94
N ASP A 512 -28.28 -3.06 -3.14
CA ASP A 512 -27.52 -1.82 -3.33
C ASP A 512 -26.30 -2.11 -4.20
N PRO A 513 -26.30 -1.78 -5.50
CA PRO A 513 -25.16 -2.00 -6.37
C PRO A 513 -24.00 -1.10 -5.95
N LYS A 514 -22.85 -1.69 -5.59
CA LYS A 514 -21.66 -0.89 -5.28
C LYS A 514 -21.27 -0.03 -6.50
N PRO A 515 -21.10 1.29 -6.36
CA PRO A 515 -20.61 2.14 -7.44
C PRO A 515 -19.18 1.77 -7.79
N PHE A 516 -18.83 1.91 -9.07
CA PHE A 516 -17.44 2.10 -9.44
C PHE A 516 -17.08 3.56 -9.17
N SER A 517 -16.25 3.78 -8.15
CA SER A 517 -15.76 5.10 -7.80
C SER A 517 -14.39 5.31 -8.46
N THR A 518 -14.29 6.36 -9.27
CA THR A 518 -13.01 6.84 -9.79
C THR A 518 -12.33 7.80 -8.84
N ASP A 519 -12.94 8.14 -7.70
CA ASP A 519 -12.45 9.18 -6.77
C ASP A 519 -11.02 8.92 -6.31
N LYS A 520 -10.68 7.65 -6.02
CA LYS A 520 -9.33 7.28 -5.61
C LYS A 520 -8.30 7.58 -6.70
N TYR A 521 -8.64 7.29 -7.95
CA TYR A 521 -7.79 7.53 -9.11
C TYR A 521 -7.72 9.02 -9.46
N ASP A 522 -8.82 9.75 -9.31
CA ASP A 522 -8.83 11.22 -9.49
C ASP A 522 -7.98 11.92 -8.43
N ILE A 523 -8.03 11.48 -7.16
CA ILE A 523 -7.15 11.99 -6.10
C ILE A 523 -5.69 11.67 -6.41
N GLU A 524 -5.38 10.45 -6.82
CA GLU A 524 -4.02 10.03 -7.15
C GLU A 524 -3.48 10.75 -8.40
N MET A 525 -4.32 10.91 -9.43
CA MET A 525 -4.00 11.70 -10.63
C MET A 525 -3.78 13.17 -10.29
N GLN A 526 -4.57 13.74 -9.38
CA GLN A 526 -4.39 15.11 -8.93
C GLN A 526 -3.07 15.27 -8.16
N ARG A 527 -2.71 14.30 -7.30
CA ARG A 527 -1.40 14.29 -6.62
C ARG A 527 -0.27 14.23 -7.64
N LEU A 528 -0.39 13.38 -8.65
CA LEU A 528 0.61 13.24 -9.69
C LEU A 528 0.71 14.49 -10.56
N TYR A 529 -0.41 15.18 -10.81
CA TYR A 529 -0.45 16.48 -11.48
C TYR A 529 0.30 17.54 -10.68
N ASP A 530 0.06 17.62 -9.38
CA ASP A 530 0.76 18.56 -8.50
C ASP A 530 2.27 18.26 -8.48
N GLN A 531 2.67 16.99 -8.37
CA GLN A 531 4.07 16.55 -8.46
C GLN A 531 4.70 16.88 -9.83
N ALA A 532 3.94 16.73 -10.93
CA ALA A 532 4.40 17.08 -12.26
C ALA A 532 4.59 18.59 -12.42
N GLU A 533 3.73 19.40 -11.81
CA GLU A 533 3.83 20.86 -11.80
C GLU A 533 5.03 21.34 -10.94
N GLU A 534 5.27 20.69 -9.80
CA GLU A 534 6.47 20.89 -8.99
C GLU A 534 7.74 20.52 -9.75
N PHE A 535 7.76 19.35 -10.40
CA PHE A 535 8.86 18.93 -11.26
C PHE A 535 9.11 19.96 -12.38
N ARG A 536 8.05 20.42 -13.03
CA ARG A 536 8.10 21.40 -14.13
C ARG A 536 8.62 22.78 -13.67
N SER A 537 8.23 23.21 -12.47
CA SER A 537 8.62 24.50 -11.89
C SER A 537 9.97 24.47 -11.19
N SER A 538 10.51 23.27 -10.90
CA SER A 538 11.79 23.09 -10.22
C SER A 538 12.97 23.81 -10.90
N PRO A 539 13.87 24.44 -10.12
CA PRO A 539 15.14 24.98 -10.62
C PRO A 539 16.01 23.91 -11.29
N VAL A 540 15.96 22.67 -10.80
CA VAL A 540 16.74 21.53 -11.33
C VAL A 540 16.38 21.27 -12.80
N THR A 541 15.08 21.23 -13.12
CA THR A 541 14.54 21.06 -14.48
C THR A 541 14.98 22.17 -15.46
N THR A 542 15.39 23.31 -14.93
CA THR A 542 15.84 24.46 -15.72
C THR A 542 17.37 24.44 -15.93
N MET A 543 18.11 23.71 -15.08
CA MET A 543 19.59 23.66 -15.05
C MET A 543 20.18 22.33 -15.56
N THR A 544 19.36 21.37 -15.97
CA THR A 544 19.79 20.05 -16.50
C THR A 544 19.50 19.91 -18.00
N GLU A 545 20.22 19.00 -18.67
CA GLU A 545 20.04 18.71 -20.09
C GLU A 545 18.62 18.24 -20.43
N GLN A 546 18.09 18.68 -21.58
CA GLN A 546 16.70 18.44 -21.99
C GLN A 546 16.36 16.96 -22.15
N SER A 547 17.25 16.18 -22.77
CA SER A 547 17.11 14.73 -22.94
C SER A 547 16.95 14.02 -21.59
N PHE A 548 17.77 14.42 -20.61
CA PHE A 548 17.73 13.88 -19.26
C PHE A 548 16.44 14.27 -18.53
N VAL A 549 15.99 15.53 -18.66
CA VAL A 549 14.74 16.01 -18.06
C VAL A 549 13.52 15.27 -18.62
N VAL A 550 13.44 15.10 -19.95
CA VAL A 550 12.38 14.32 -20.60
C VAL A 550 12.39 12.90 -20.07
N LYS A 551 13.55 12.24 -20.07
CA LYS A 551 13.68 10.87 -19.61
C LYS A 551 13.24 10.71 -18.14
N LYS A 552 13.74 11.57 -17.26
CA LYS A 552 13.37 11.63 -15.83
C LYS A 552 11.86 11.73 -15.65
N PHE A 553 11.23 12.66 -16.35
CA PHE A 553 9.79 12.88 -16.31
C PHE A 553 8.97 11.66 -16.75
N PHE A 554 9.39 10.98 -17.83
CA PHE A 554 8.67 9.79 -18.30
C PHE A 554 8.80 8.60 -17.36
N ILE A 555 10.00 8.35 -16.82
CA ILE A 555 10.25 7.23 -15.91
C ILE A 555 9.55 7.45 -14.57
N SER A 556 9.63 8.65 -13.99
CA SER A 556 9.14 8.88 -12.63
C SER A 556 7.64 9.21 -12.56
N LEU A 557 7.11 9.98 -13.51
CA LEU A 557 5.75 10.51 -13.43
C LEU A 557 4.82 9.87 -14.46
N VAL A 558 5.23 9.79 -15.73
CA VAL A 558 4.36 9.21 -16.78
C VAL A 558 4.14 7.71 -16.57
N SER A 559 5.15 6.98 -16.11
CA SER A 559 4.99 5.56 -15.74
C SER A 559 3.94 5.37 -14.63
N HIS A 560 3.94 6.24 -13.61
CA HIS A 560 2.94 6.19 -12.54
C HIS A 560 1.53 6.49 -13.05
N ALA A 561 1.38 7.51 -13.92
CA ALA A 561 0.11 7.79 -14.56
C ALA A 561 -0.41 6.59 -15.38
N ARG A 562 0.50 5.88 -16.07
CA ARG A 562 0.17 4.68 -16.84
C ARG A 562 -0.34 3.55 -15.94
N ASP A 563 0.29 3.36 -14.77
CA ASP A 563 -0.12 2.35 -13.79
C ASP A 563 -1.50 2.67 -13.19
N ILE A 564 -1.80 3.93 -12.91
CA ILE A 564 -3.14 4.38 -12.47
C ILE A 564 -4.20 4.04 -13.53
N PHE A 565 -3.91 4.34 -14.81
CA PHE A 565 -4.81 3.98 -15.92
C PHE A 565 -4.99 2.47 -16.05
N PHE A 566 -3.92 1.69 -15.88
CA PHE A 566 -3.99 0.23 -15.90
C PHE A 566 -4.89 -0.32 -14.80
N GLN A 567 -4.71 0.14 -13.56
CA GLN A 567 -5.52 -0.28 -12.41
C GLN A 567 -6.98 0.13 -12.57
N ALA A 568 -7.24 1.38 -12.97
CA ALA A 568 -8.60 1.87 -13.23
C ALA A 568 -9.30 1.08 -14.33
N ASN A 569 -8.57 0.72 -15.41
CA ASN A 569 -9.11 -0.11 -16.49
C ASN A 569 -9.49 -1.51 -16.00
N GLN A 570 -8.58 -2.17 -15.26
CA GLN A 570 -8.81 -3.50 -14.72
C GLN A 570 -9.99 -3.53 -13.75
N GLU A 571 -10.06 -2.58 -12.83
CA GLU A 571 -11.16 -2.51 -11.86
C GLU A 571 -12.49 -2.19 -12.54
N ALA A 572 -12.51 -1.30 -13.53
CA ALA A 572 -13.70 -1.03 -14.33
C ALA A 572 -14.17 -2.31 -15.06
N GLU A 573 -13.24 -3.08 -15.64
CA GLU A 573 -13.57 -4.33 -16.34
C GLU A 573 -14.18 -5.36 -15.38
N THR A 574 -13.58 -5.54 -14.20
CA THR A 574 -14.08 -6.42 -13.14
C THR A 574 -15.45 -5.96 -12.65
N TRP A 575 -15.61 -4.67 -12.34
CA TRP A 575 -16.89 -4.11 -11.91
C TRP A 575 -18.00 -4.36 -12.94
N PHE A 576 -17.74 -4.15 -14.23
CA PHE A 576 -18.74 -4.41 -15.28
C PHE A 576 -19.11 -5.89 -15.39
N LYS A 577 -18.15 -6.80 -15.20
CA LYS A 577 -18.43 -8.25 -15.18
C LYS A 577 -19.31 -8.61 -13.99
N ASP A 578 -19.03 -8.04 -12.82
CA ASP A 578 -19.65 -8.44 -11.56
C ASP A 578 -21.03 -7.83 -11.32
N ILE A 579 -21.24 -6.58 -11.73
CA ILE A 579 -22.45 -5.83 -11.38
C ILE A 579 -23.73 -6.47 -11.89
N MET A 580 -23.66 -7.23 -12.99
CA MET A 580 -24.82 -7.90 -13.57
C MET A 580 -25.03 -9.34 -13.06
N ILE A 581 -24.03 -9.94 -12.38
CA ILE A 581 -24.11 -11.33 -11.91
C ILE A 581 -25.20 -11.51 -10.85
N PRO A 582 -25.31 -10.67 -9.80
CA PRO A 582 -26.36 -10.81 -8.80
C PRO A 582 -27.74 -10.72 -9.41
N LEU A 583 -27.94 -9.76 -10.33
CA LEU A 583 -29.24 -9.54 -10.96
C LEU A 583 -29.60 -10.69 -11.91
N ALA A 584 -28.63 -11.20 -12.70
CA ALA A 584 -28.82 -12.39 -13.55
C ALA A 584 -29.15 -13.65 -12.73
N LYS A 585 -28.41 -13.88 -11.65
CA LYS A 585 -28.63 -15.01 -10.73
C LYS A 585 -30.01 -14.92 -10.09
N HIS A 586 -30.37 -13.74 -9.59
CA HIS A 586 -31.66 -13.51 -8.95
C HIS A 586 -32.83 -13.72 -9.92
N VAL A 587 -32.73 -13.20 -11.16
CA VAL A 587 -33.74 -13.43 -12.21
C VAL A 587 -33.88 -14.93 -12.53
N THR A 588 -32.80 -15.70 -12.45
CA THR A 588 -32.83 -17.15 -12.68
C THR A 588 -33.40 -17.91 -11.47
N GLU A 589 -32.99 -17.56 -10.25
CA GLU A 589 -33.50 -18.17 -9.01
C GLU A 589 -34.99 -17.89 -8.82
N HIS A 590 -35.44 -16.66 -9.03
CA HIS A 590 -36.86 -16.30 -8.92
C HIS A 590 -37.74 -17.09 -9.90
N LYS A 591 -37.24 -17.37 -11.11
CA LYS A 591 -37.90 -18.25 -12.07
C LYS A 591 -38.07 -19.66 -11.53
N GLN A 592 -36.98 -20.26 -11.05
CA GLN A 592 -36.99 -21.61 -10.49
C GLN A 592 -37.93 -21.70 -9.29
N LEU A 593 -37.95 -20.69 -8.43
CA LEU A 593 -38.79 -20.64 -7.24
C LEU A 593 -40.27 -20.51 -7.61
N LEU A 594 -40.62 -19.70 -8.60
CA LEU A 594 -41.98 -19.61 -9.16
C LEU A 594 -42.43 -20.95 -9.77
N GLU A 595 -41.58 -21.58 -10.57
CA GLU A 595 -41.85 -22.89 -11.19
C GLU A 595 -42.05 -23.97 -10.13
N GLN A 596 -41.17 -24.05 -9.11
CA GLN A 596 -41.29 -24.97 -7.98
C GLN A 596 -42.53 -24.69 -7.13
N HIS A 597 -42.87 -23.43 -6.88
CA HIS A 597 -44.06 -23.07 -6.10
C HIS A 597 -45.33 -23.47 -6.85
N MET A 598 -45.37 -23.30 -8.18
CA MET A 598 -46.47 -23.79 -9.00
C MET A 598 -46.56 -25.32 -8.93
N GLU A 599 -45.45 -26.04 -9.11
CA GLU A 599 -45.41 -27.49 -8.99
C GLU A 599 -45.87 -27.99 -7.62
N THR A 600 -45.47 -27.30 -6.55
CA THR A 600 -45.87 -27.62 -5.18
C THR A 600 -47.36 -27.36 -4.96
N LEU A 601 -47.92 -26.25 -5.47
CA LEU A 601 -49.36 -26.00 -5.43
C LEU A 601 -50.15 -27.05 -6.20
N TYR A 602 -49.60 -27.57 -7.31
CA TYR A 602 -50.18 -28.71 -8.02
C TYR A 602 -50.17 -29.99 -7.17
N LYS A 603 -49.03 -30.34 -6.54
CA LYS A 603 -48.90 -31.55 -5.71
C LYS A 603 -49.70 -31.51 -4.40
N ILE A 604 -49.82 -30.34 -3.77
CA ILE A 604 -50.64 -30.14 -2.56
C ILE A 604 -52.13 -30.26 -2.87
N ASN A 605 -52.57 -29.82 -4.06
CA ASN A 605 -53.93 -30.04 -4.53
C ASN A 605 -54.22 -31.55 -4.75
N GLU A 606 -53.21 -32.36 -5.07
CA GLU A 606 -53.33 -33.80 -5.25
C GLU A 606 -53.16 -34.64 -3.97
N SER A 607 -52.44 -34.16 -2.95
CA SER A 607 -52.10 -34.98 -1.76
C SER A 607 -52.24 -34.21 -0.43
N LYS A 608 -53.26 -34.57 0.36
CA LYS A 608 -53.59 -33.94 1.66
C LYS A 608 -52.63 -34.31 2.82
N ASP A 609 -51.81 -35.34 2.67
CA ASP A 609 -51.06 -35.96 3.78
C ASP A 609 -49.61 -35.47 3.98
N ASN A 610 -49.12 -34.46 3.23
CA ASN A 610 -47.68 -34.13 3.18
C ASN A 610 -47.22 -32.90 4.01
N ILE A 611 -48.12 -32.24 4.75
CA ILE A 611 -47.85 -30.96 5.44
C ILE A 611 -46.91 -31.11 6.64
N ALA A 612 -47.07 -32.19 7.43
CA ALA A 612 -46.26 -32.42 8.62
C ALA A 612 -44.78 -32.69 8.25
N SER A 613 -44.55 -33.50 7.22
CA SER A 613 -43.21 -33.76 6.66
C SER A 613 -42.53 -32.47 6.19
N LYS A 614 -43.26 -31.61 5.47
CA LYS A 614 -42.72 -30.35 4.96
C LYS A 614 -42.41 -29.34 6.06
N THR A 615 -43.18 -29.33 7.14
CA THR A 615 -42.93 -28.47 8.30
C THR A 615 -41.63 -28.87 9.01
N ALA A 616 -41.39 -30.17 9.21
CA ALA A 616 -40.15 -30.67 9.79
C ALA A 616 -38.92 -30.34 8.93
N GLU A 617 -39.05 -30.41 7.60
CA GLU A 617 -37.99 -30.02 6.66
C GLU A 617 -37.63 -28.53 6.78
N LEU A 618 -38.63 -27.65 6.82
CA LEU A 618 -38.44 -26.20 6.96
C LEU A 618 -37.84 -25.81 8.32
N GLU A 619 -38.21 -26.51 9.40
CA GLU A 619 -37.60 -26.34 10.73
C GLU A 619 -36.12 -26.74 10.74
N GLY A 620 -35.75 -27.80 9.99
CA GLY A 620 -34.36 -28.19 9.78
C GLY A 620 -33.56 -27.14 9.02
N GLN A 621 -34.11 -26.60 7.94
CA GLN A 621 -33.47 -25.54 7.14
C GLN A 621 -33.27 -24.25 7.94
N CYS A 622 -34.25 -23.86 8.77
CA CYS A 622 -34.13 -22.71 9.67
C CYS A 622 -32.96 -22.86 10.66
N ARG A 623 -32.78 -24.05 11.27
CA ARG A 623 -31.67 -24.32 12.19
C ARG A 623 -30.31 -24.17 11.50
N LYS A 624 -30.16 -24.76 10.31
CA LYS A 624 -28.92 -24.67 9.52
C LYS A 624 -28.56 -23.22 9.16
N LEU A 625 -29.55 -22.40 8.79
CA LEU A 625 -29.31 -20.98 8.49
C LEU A 625 -28.93 -20.18 9.74
N ALA A 626 -29.47 -20.51 10.91
CA ALA A 626 -29.09 -19.86 12.17
C ALA A 626 -27.63 -20.16 12.56
N GLU A 627 -27.19 -21.41 12.39
CA GLU A 627 -25.79 -21.82 12.60
C GLU A 627 -24.84 -21.08 11.64
N GLN A 628 -25.19 -21.01 10.35
CA GLN A 628 -24.42 -20.27 9.35
C GLN A 628 -24.31 -18.78 9.69
N TYR A 629 -25.39 -18.17 10.17
CA TYR A 629 -25.40 -16.77 10.60
C TYR A 629 -24.47 -16.54 11.79
N ALA A 630 -24.53 -17.41 12.81
CA ALA A 630 -23.68 -17.31 14.00
C ALA A 630 -22.19 -17.44 13.66
N ALA A 631 -21.85 -18.35 12.72
CA ALA A 631 -20.47 -18.50 12.25
C ALA A 631 -19.94 -17.21 11.58
N LEU A 632 -20.72 -16.61 10.67
CA LEU A 632 -20.35 -15.35 10.02
C LEU A 632 -20.25 -14.17 10.99
N ASP A 633 -21.12 -14.11 12.01
CA ASP A 633 -21.06 -13.08 13.06
C ASP A 633 -19.79 -13.20 13.89
N GLY A 634 -19.37 -14.43 14.20
CA GLY A 634 -18.11 -14.72 14.87
C GLY A 634 -16.89 -14.29 14.06
N LEU A 635 -16.87 -14.61 12.76
CA LEU A 635 -15.79 -14.18 11.85
C LEU A 635 -15.69 -12.67 11.75
N LEU A 636 -16.83 -11.97 11.61
CA LEU A 636 -16.86 -10.51 11.53
C LEU A 636 -16.31 -9.85 12.81
N LYS A 637 -16.63 -10.39 13.99
CA LYS A 637 -16.10 -9.91 15.26
C LYS A 637 -14.59 -10.11 15.39
N LYS A 638 -14.07 -11.27 14.97
CA LYS A 638 -12.62 -11.53 14.94
C LYS A 638 -11.91 -10.56 14.01
N LEU A 639 -12.45 -10.33 12.81
CA LEU A 639 -11.90 -9.38 11.83
C LEU A 639 -11.83 -7.94 12.37
N GLN A 640 -12.80 -7.56 13.21
CA GLN A 640 -12.89 -6.21 13.80
C GLN A 640 -12.15 -6.08 15.14
N SER A 641 -11.54 -7.15 15.65
CA SER A 641 -10.89 -7.12 16.96
C SER A 641 -9.61 -6.26 16.90
N PRO A 642 -9.43 -5.27 17.79
CA PRO A 642 -8.19 -4.52 17.89
C PRO A 642 -7.05 -5.42 18.42
N ILE A 643 -5.80 -5.03 18.17
CA ILE A 643 -4.62 -5.70 18.75
C ILE A 643 -4.80 -5.78 20.27
N GLY A 644 -4.63 -6.97 20.84
CA GLY A 644 -4.33 -7.11 22.26
C GLY A 644 -3.01 -6.40 22.51
N ARG A 645 -3.02 -5.30 23.28
CA ARG A 645 -1.77 -4.61 23.63
C ARG A 645 -0.85 -5.64 24.29
N ALA A 646 0.45 -5.62 23.98
CA ALA A 646 1.42 -6.56 24.57
C ALA A 646 1.39 -6.61 26.11
N ALA A 647 0.86 -5.56 26.77
CA ALA A 647 0.62 -5.52 28.21
C ALA A 647 -0.45 -6.51 28.73
N ASP A 648 -1.40 -6.94 27.89
CA ASP A 648 -2.44 -7.91 28.28
C ASP A 648 -1.89 -9.34 28.39
N ASP A 649 -0.83 -9.67 27.64
CA ASP A 649 -0.19 -11.00 27.69
C ASP A 649 0.65 -11.20 28.96
N SER A 650 1.26 -10.13 29.51
CA SER A 650 1.92 -10.20 30.82
C SER A 650 0.95 -10.49 31.96
N ASN A 651 -0.29 -9.97 31.88
CA ASN A 651 -1.34 -10.28 32.84
C ASN A 651 -1.92 -11.69 32.62
N ALA A 652 -2.02 -12.16 31.38
CA ALA A 652 -2.50 -13.52 31.08
C ALA A 652 -1.50 -14.60 31.52
N GLN A 653 -0.19 -14.38 31.39
CA GLN A 653 0.84 -15.30 31.88
C GLN A 653 0.99 -15.27 33.40
N GLN A 654 0.82 -14.12 34.06
CA GLN A 654 0.78 -14.06 35.53
C GLN A 654 -0.49 -14.71 36.11
N ALA A 655 -1.64 -14.60 35.44
CA ALA A 655 -2.87 -15.26 35.86
C ALA A 655 -2.85 -16.79 35.67
N ALA A 656 -2.04 -17.31 34.74
CA ALA A 656 -1.82 -18.75 34.56
C ALA A 656 -0.76 -19.34 35.50
N SER A 657 -0.03 -18.48 36.23
CA SER A 657 1.07 -18.85 37.14
C SER A 657 0.75 -18.61 38.62
N GLY A 658 -0.47 -18.17 38.94
CA GLY A 658 -0.93 -17.79 40.29
C GLY A 658 -1.81 -18.83 40.95
#